data_AF-A0A6G4X247-F1
#
_entry.id   AF-A0A6G4X247-F1
#
_cell.length_a   1.000
_cell.length_b   1.000
_cell.length_c   1.000
_cell.angle_alpha   90.00
_cell.angle_beta   90.00
_cell.angle_gamma   90.00
#
_symmetry.space_group_name_H-M   'P 1'
#
loop_
_entity.id
_entity.type
_entity.pdbx_description
1 polymer ?
#
loop_
_entity_poly.entity_id
_entity_poly.type
_entity_poly.pdbx_seq_one_letter_code
_entity_poly.pdbx_strand_id
1 'polypeptide(L)'
;MLAGVLLAGLLGPPALAGAPPGPRAPDLHLPSPPGGEDVKVLLFYGTTGTGEESPTVDAAIAAIEKIGRQGPERERFSVTATDNPAVFTKPRLGNFNAVAFLTGDGDVLTPEQEMGLESYMEAGGGFLGIHDAARAEPYSEWFTGLIGARPAASPDSAQRATVEVGDQRNPATKDLPAEWKRPDKWLNWKQNPSGEVHTVARVRESSYRPGDGGNGWDHPVSWCRDYDGGRSFYTAMGGTKASYAETDFRAHLRGALMWTTRLARADCQATITSNYRAERLTQPNQPGQADQIGEPHGAVTAEDGRVFYIGRGGGDGDAPVVTDWDDPDIGKGQGQIHVWDPETKQVTLAGALTVFGNKGGGEELIKNEEGLLGIELDPDFARNGWVYLHYTPHSEINRETHMAERRVSRFTLDQKTNKLDLDSEKVVLSWPVQIHSCCHAGGGLAWDSKGNLYIATGDNNSSGFSDGYSGNNPEPNFKGVSFADARRTSGNTNNLNGKILRIHPEDDGTYTLPEGNLFTGKETDEGGGKTRGEIYVMGVRNPSRIAVDQKTDILYAGWVGPDAPEPSSTWGPAKYDTFAKITKAGNQGWPYCMGNKQPYRDRNLPDPGKPLGWYDCDNLKNESPNNDGLVNIPPARNNNIWYSPQGGGPDFPRNADGVPSYKLDEQTLREPWLKGGGQAAMNGPVYRYDADSDAKDKWPAYWDGKWFVGDFYDGDQPRHALVMPEGDGPGETGALPAHAESLDSIIPVGEGGIRNLMDWKFGPDGALYVLDYGRGFFTHDDKSALWRVTYQGGAPTPARGDLAEPPAPEKGASR
;
A
#
# COMPACT_ATOMS: atom_id res chain seq x y z
N MET A 1 63.88 -32.86 4.51
CA MET A 1 64.40 -31.82 3.59
C MET A 1 63.58 -30.57 3.90
N LEU A 2 64.05 -29.58 4.68
CA LEU A 2 64.98 -28.49 4.29
C LEU A 2 64.64 -27.99 2.87
N ALA A 3 64.35 -26.73 2.55
CA ALA A 3 64.38 -25.40 3.16
C ALA A 3 63.41 -24.53 2.30
N GLY A 4 63.08 -23.26 2.49
CA GLY A 4 63.59 -22.17 3.30
C GLY A 4 62.74 -20.93 3.01
N VAL A 5 62.66 -20.04 3.99
CA VAL A 5 61.93 -18.76 3.98
C VAL A 5 62.77 -17.71 3.27
N LEU A 6 62.16 -16.91 2.40
CA LEU A 6 62.68 -15.60 1.98
C LEU A 6 61.57 -14.55 2.13
N LEU A 7 61.70 -13.73 3.18
CA LEU A 7 61.03 -12.44 3.30
C LEU A 7 61.77 -11.44 2.40
N ALA A 8 61.06 -10.81 1.47
CA ALA A 8 61.48 -9.58 0.83
C ALA A 8 60.61 -8.44 1.39
N GLY A 9 61.22 -7.58 2.21
CA GLY A 9 60.60 -6.35 2.68
C GLY A 9 60.61 -5.29 1.58
N LEU A 10 59.45 -4.73 1.28
CA LEU A 10 59.31 -3.47 0.56
C LEU A 10 58.90 -2.39 1.56
N LEU A 11 59.81 -1.45 1.79
CA LEU A 11 59.61 -0.23 2.56
C LEU A 11 58.59 0.65 1.84
N GLY A 12 57.41 0.82 2.43
CA GLY A 12 56.46 1.86 2.04
C GLY A 12 56.94 3.25 2.51
N PRO A 13 56.61 4.34 1.80
CA PRO A 13 56.96 5.70 2.21
C PRO A 13 56.22 6.09 3.51
N PRO A 14 56.72 7.07 4.27
CA PRO A 14 56.09 7.48 5.52
C PRO A 14 54.70 8.07 5.22
N ALA A 15 53.73 7.72 6.06
CA ALA A 15 52.44 8.39 6.11
C ALA A 15 52.67 9.88 6.36
N LEU A 16 52.40 10.71 5.36
CA LEU A 16 52.15 12.13 5.56
C LEU A 16 50.84 12.22 6.34
N ALA A 17 50.95 12.46 7.65
CA ALA A 17 49.83 12.90 8.45
C ALA A 17 49.22 14.12 7.75
N GLY A 18 47.98 13.97 7.26
CA GLY A 18 47.22 15.08 6.71
C GLY A 18 47.18 16.21 7.73
N ALA A 19 47.45 17.43 7.27
CA ALA A 19 47.32 18.62 8.09
C ALA A 19 45.90 18.66 8.69
N PRO A 20 45.74 19.10 9.95
CA PRO A 20 44.42 19.30 10.53
C PRO A 20 43.62 20.25 9.62
N PRO A 21 42.29 20.07 9.48
CA PRO A 21 41.47 21.01 8.72
C PRO A 21 41.72 22.41 9.28
N GLY A 22 42.11 23.34 8.40
CA GLY A 22 42.31 24.74 8.77
C GLY A 22 41.02 25.32 9.34
N PRO A 23 41.11 26.42 10.11
CA PRO A 23 39.93 27.04 10.70
C PRO A 23 38.91 27.35 9.61
N ARG A 24 37.71 26.79 9.79
CA ARG A 24 36.49 27.10 9.04
C ARG A 24 36.39 28.63 8.92
N ALA A 25 36.25 29.14 7.69
CA ALA A 25 35.96 30.54 7.47
C ALA A 25 34.69 30.93 8.28
N PRO A 26 34.65 32.15 8.83
CA PRO A 26 33.73 32.54 9.90
C PRO A 26 32.27 32.48 9.45
N ASP A 27 31.41 32.16 10.42
CA ASP A 27 29.94 32.15 10.33
C ASP A 27 29.39 33.23 9.41
N LEU A 28 28.92 32.82 8.22
CA LEU A 28 28.07 33.65 7.39
C LEU A 28 26.64 33.59 7.95
N HIS A 29 26.42 34.38 9.00
CA HIS A 29 25.08 34.80 9.37
C HIS A 29 24.50 35.62 8.21
N LEU A 30 23.53 35.08 7.48
CA LEU A 30 22.67 35.92 6.64
C LEU A 30 21.89 36.88 7.57
N PRO A 31 22.03 38.20 7.42
CA PRO A 31 21.25 39.15 8.21
C PRO A 31 19.79 39.23 7.71
N SER A 32 18.96 38.28 8.21
CA SER A 32 17.48 38.19 8.38
C SER A 32 16.45 38.46 7.24
N PRO A 33 15.26 37.80 7.22
CA PRO A 33 14.86 36.57 7.92
C PRO A 33 14.32 35.45 6.99
N PRO A 34 14.27 34.20 7.48
CA PRO A 34 13.52 33.11 6.85
C PRO A 34 11.99 33.36 7.00
N GLY A 35 11.43 34.23 6.14
CA GLY A 35 9.99 34.60 6.08
C GLY A 35 9.61 35.80 6.95
N GLY A 36 8.61 36.61 6.55
CA GLY A 36 8.16 37.83 7.25
C GLY A 36 7.50 38.90 6.35
N GLU A 37 7.18 40.09 6.88
CA GLU A 37 6.75 41.25 6.07
C GLU A 37 7.79 41.53 4.96
N ASP A 38 7.35 41.93 3.76
CA ASP A 38 8.19 42.17 2.58
C ASP A 38 8.91 40.94 1.98
N VAL A 39 8.27 39.76 1.90
CA VAL A 39 8.84 38.59 1.18
C VAL A 39 9.24 38.94 -0.25
N LYS A 40 10.44 38.50 -0.68
CA LYS A 40 10.98 38.74 -2.02
C LYS A 40 11.39 37.45 -2.71
N VAL A 41 11.01 37.32 -3.98
CA VAL A 41 11.36 36.20 -4.86
C VAL A 41 12.19 36.73 -6.03
N LEU A 42 13.35 36.15 -6.26
CA LEU A 42 14.18 36.40 -7.44
C LEU A 42 13.80 35.41 -8.55
N LEU A 43 13.42 35.87 -9.72
CA LEU A 43 13.26 35.03 -10.91
C LEU A 43 14.52 35.15 -11.77
N PHE A 44 15.22 34.06 -11.93
CA PHE A 44 16.38 33.97 -12.80
C PHE A 44 16.00 33.27 -14.10
N TYR A 45 16.35 33.89 -15.22
CA TYR A 45 16.05 33.37 -16.56
C TYR A 45 17.25 33.50 -17.53
N GLY A 46 18.47 33.63 -17.00
CA GLY A 46 19.68 33.68 -17.81
C GLY A 46 19.84 32.42 -18.66
N THR A 47 20.39 32.57 -19.88
CA THR A 47 20.67 31.45 -20.79
C THR A 47 22.05 31.61 -21.42
N THR A 48 22.63 30.51 -21.91
CA THR A 48 23.91 30.53 -22.63
C THR A 48 23.80 31.07 -24.07
N GLY A 49 22.59 31.30 -24.57
CA GLY A 49 22.31 31.79 -25.93
C GLY A 49 22.14 33.32 -26.00
N THR A 50 22.45 33.91 -27.15
CA THR A 50 22.35 35.37 -27.39
C THR A 50 20.99 35.81 -27.97
N GLY A 51 19.90 35.10 -27.66
CA GLY A 51 18.58 35.25 -28.30
C GLY A 51 17.57 36.10 -27.50
N GLU A 52 16.45 36.47 -28.15
CA GLU A 52 15.28 37.06 -27.48
C GLU A 52 14.70 36.09 -26.43
N GLU A 53 14.19 36.65 -25.34
CA GLU A 53 13.59 35.90 -24.24
C GLU A 53 12.38 35.08 -24.72
N SER A 54 12.31 33.82 -24.29
CA SER A 54 11.25 32.91 -24.74
C SER A 54 9.87 33.41 -24.29
N PRO A 55 8.84 33.41 -25.15
CA PRO A 55 7.47 33.79 -24.76
C PRO A 55 6.89 32.99 -23.59
N THR A 56 7.48 31.84 -23.26
CA THR A 56 7.16 31.05 -22.07
C THR A 56 7.69 31.71 -20.80
N VAL A 57 8.88 32.32 -20.83
CA VAL A 57 9.50 33.02 -19.69
C VAL A 57 8.73 34.29 -19.38
N ASP A 58 8.38 35.09 -20.38
CA ASP A 58 7.50 36.27 -20.22
C ASP A 58 6.19 35.91 -19.50
N ALA A 59 5.58 34.79 -19.91
CA ALA A 59 4.34 34.30 -19.33
C ALA A 59 4.55 33.81 -17.88
N ALA A 60 5.69 33.19 -17.59
CA ALA A 60 6.08 32.76 -16.26
C ALA A 60 6.28 33.95 -15.31
N ILE A 61 7.06 34.95 -15.71
CA ILE A 61 7.27 36.18 -14.95
C ILE A 61 5.92 36.85 -14.65
N ALA A 62 5.09 37.07 -15.68
CA ALA A 62 3.79 37.71 -15.51
C ALA A 62 2.85 36.92 -14.58
N ALA A 63 2.86 35.59 -14.66
CA ALA A 63 2.06 34.73 -13.79
C ALA A 63 2.56 34.75 -12.34
N ILE A 64 3.88 34.69 -12.12
CA ILE A 64 4.48 34.70 -10.78
C ILE A 64 4.29 36.07 -10.10
N GLU A 65 4.45 37.17 -10.83
CA GLU A 65 4.10 38.51 -10.32
C GLU A 65 2.63 38.60 -9.92
N LYS A 66 1.73 38.04 -10.74
CA LYS A 66 0.29 38.06 -10.48
C LYS A 66 -0.04 37.28 -9.21
N ILE A 67 0.46 36.06 -9.06
CA ILE A 67 0.19 35.25 -7.86
C ILE A 67 0.85 35.83 -6.61
N GLY A 68 2.00 36.51 -6.71
CA GLY A 68 2.65 37.18 -5.59
C GLY A 68 1.82 38.31 -4.97
N ARG A 69 0.96 38.95 -5.77
CA ARG A 69 0.04 40.02 -5.33
C ARG A 69 -1.32 39.51 -4.84
N GLN A 70 -1.58 38.20 -4.92
CA GLN A 70 -2.86 37.58 -4.55
C GLN A 70 -2.86 37.07 -3.11
N GLY A 71 -4.05 36.79 -2.57
CA GLY A 71 -4.24 36.25 -1.23
C GLY A 71 -4.13 37.30 -0.10
N PRO A 72 -4.18 36.83 1.16
CA PRO A 72 -3.96 37.65 2.35
C PRO A 72 -2.59 38.34 2.31
N GLU A 73 -2.49 39.55 2.87
CA GLU A 73 -1.27 40.37 2.85
C GLU A 73 -0.05 39.62 3.41
N ARG A 74 -0.22 38.88 4.51
CA ARG A 74 0.81 38.02 5.12
C ARG A 74 1.32 36.88 4.22
N GLU A 75 0.65 36.60 3.11
CA GLU A 75 1.00 35.55 2.13
C GLU A 75 1.41 36.14 0.77
N ARG A 76 1.61 37.47 0.70
CA ARG A 76 2.07 38.14 -0.52
C ARG A 76 3.58 38.18 -0.56
N PHE A 77 4.11 38.25 -1.77
CA PHE A 77 5.53 38.43 -2.04
C PHE A 77 5.75 39.32 -3.26
N SER A 78 6.85 40.05 -3.24
CA SER A 78 7.34 40.83 -4.36
C SER A 78 8.30 40.01 -5.21
N VAL A 79 8.44 40.39 -6.47
CA VAL A 79 9.19 39.62 -7.47
C VAL A 79 10.20 40.55 -8.13
N THR A 80 11.41 40.06 -8.35
CA THR A 80 12.44 40.72 -9.17
C THR A 80 12.92 39.71 -10.21
N ALA A 81 12.80 40.03 -11.49
CA ALA A 81 13.27 39.16 -12.57
C ALA A 81 14.61 39.66 -13.14
N THR A 82 15.55 38.78 -13.42
CA THR A 82 16.82 39.11 -14.08
C THR A 82 17.42 37.93 -14.85
N ASP A 83 18.07 38.23 -15.97
CA ASP A 83 18.95 37.33 -16.72
C ASP A 83 20.42 37.43 -16.29
N ASN A 84 20.77 38.38 -15.41
CA ASN A 84 22.16 38.68 -15.08
C ASN A 84 22.67 37.78 -13.94
N PRO A 85 23.57 36.82 -14.21
CA PRO A 85 24.06 35.87 -13.19
C PRO A 85 24.94 36.55 -12.13
N ALA A 86 25.35 37.81 -12.29
CA ALA A 86 26.03 38.57 -11.24
C ALA A 86 25.15 38.83 -10.00
N VAL A 87 23.88 38.44 -10.01
CA VAL A 87 23.03 38.42 -8.80
C VAL A 87 23.45 37.33 -7.80
N PHE A 88 24.15 36.29 -8.24
CA PHE A 88 24.57 35.18 -7.37
C PHE A 88 25.86 35.48 -6.58
N THR A 89 26.55 36.60 -6.83
CA THR A 89 27.72 37.00 -6.05
C THR A 89 27.36 37.98 -4.92
N LYS A 90 28.17 37.99 -3.84
CA LYS A 90 27.89 38.76 -2.60
C LYS A 90 27.67 40.26 -2.86
N PRO A 91 26.75 40.93 -2.12
CA PRO A 91 25.81 40.43 -1.10
C PRO A 91 24.35 40.33 -1.60
N ARG A 92 24.10 39.90 -2.84
CA ARG A 92 22.78 40.13 -3.47
C ARG A 92 21.67 39.14 -3.10
N LEU A 93 21.96 37.84 -2.96
CA LEU A 93 20.93 36.81 -2.72
C LEU A 93 20.29 36.88 -1.34
N GLY A 94 20.99 37.38 -0.31
CA GLY A 94 20.46 37.46 1.05
C GLY A 94 19.23 38.38 1.20
N ASN A 95 18.90 39.17 0.18
CA ASN A 95 17.67 39.98 0.15
C ASN A 95 16.43 39.21 -0.31
N PHE A 96 16.59 37.97 -0.78
CA PHE A 96 15.51 37.15 -1.32
C PHE A 96 15.23 35.97 -0.42
N ASN A 97 13.96 35.59 -0.30
CA ASN A 97 13.52 34.43 0.45
C ASN A 97 13.49 33.17 -0.42
N ALA A 98 13.28 33.35 -1.73
CA ALA A 98 13.37 32.27 -2.71
C ALA A 98 14.01 32.77 -4.01
N VAL A 99 14.74 31.88 -4.68
CA VAL A 99 15.20 32.03 -6.06
C VAL A 99 14.46 31.02 -6.92
N ALA A 100 13.88 31.46 -8.03
CA ALA A 100 13.21 30.59 -8.99
C ALA A 100 13.91 30.63 -10.35
N PHE A 101 14.28 29.46 -10.87
CA PHE A 101 14.86 29.30 -12.20
C PHE A 101 13.73 28.99 -13.19
N LEU A 102 13.55 29.87 -14.18
CA LEU A 102 12.51 29.75 -15.21
C LEU A 102 13.01 29.07 -16.50
N THR A 103 14.33 28.99 -16.65
CA THR A 103 15.06 28.43 -17.79
C THR A 103 16.25 27.64 -17.28
N GLY A 104 16.96 26.94 -18.17
CA GLY A 104 18.17 26.25 -17.75
C GLY A 104 18.99 25.61 -18.85
N ASP A 105 19.05 26.13 -20.08
CA ASP A 105 19.92 25.46 -21.06
C ASP A 105 21.40 25.87 -20.91
N GLY A 106 22.21 24.92 -20.43
CA GLY A 106 23.67 25.02 -20.36
C GLY A 106 24.24 25.46 -19.01
N ASP A 107 25.53 25.79 -19.05
CA ASP A 107 26.36 26.27 -17.93
C ASP A 107 26.17 27.80 -17.80
N VAL A 108 25.17 28.22 -17.01
CA VAL A 108 24.70 29.61 -16.90
C VAL A 108 25.33 30.35 -15.73
N LEU A 109 25.90 29.63 -14.76
CA LEU A 109 26.66 30.18 -13.63
C LEU A 109 28.15 29.87 -13.79
N THR A 110 28.97 30.83 -13.42
CA THR A 110 30.39 30.57 -13.16
C THR A 110 30.56 29.86 -11.82
N PRO A 111 31.71 29.21 -11.55
CA PRO A 111 31.96 28.54 -10.26
C PRO A 111 31.79 29.46 -9.03
N GLU A 112 32.10 30.76 -9.16
CA GLU A 112 31.89 31.74 -8.08
C GLU A 112 30.40 32.03 -7.84
N GLN A 113 29.61 32.07 -8.91
CA GLN A 113 28.16 32.28 -8.84
C GLN A 113 27.44 31.06 -8.29
N GLU A 114 27.84 29.86 -8.70
CA GLU A 114 27.33 28.61 -8.15
C GLU A 114 27.60 28.51 -6.64
N MET A 115 28.84 28.77 -6.20
CA MET A 115 29.19 28.82 -4.77
C MET A 115 28.37 29.85 -3.99
N GLY A 116 27.95 30.94 -4.64
CA GLY A 116 27.05 31.92 -4.05
C GLY A 116 25.63 31.38 -3.85
N LEU A 117 25.13 30.57 -4.78
CA LEU A 117 23.86 29.85 -4.65
C LEU A 117 23.94 28.75 -3.59
N GLU A 118 25.05 28.00 -3.53
CA GLU A 118 25.36 27.02 -2.47
C GLU A 118 25.27 27.68 -1.09
N SER A 119 26.05 28.76 -0.89
CA SER A 119 26.07 29.51 0.37
C SER A 119 24.68 30.04 0.76
N TYR A 120 23.84 30.38 -0.22
CA TYR A 120 22.47 30.82 0.02
C TYR A 120 21.56 29.66 0.49
N MET A 121 21.71 28.48 -0.10
CA MET A 121 20.98 27.27 0.33
C MET A 121 21.42 26.82 1.72
N GLU A 122 22.73 26.75 1.99
CA GLU A 122 23.31 26.40 3.30
C GLU A 122 22.76 27.28 4.43
N ALA A 123 22.48 28.55 4.12
CA ALA A 123 21.92 29.51 5.05
C ALA A 123 20.37 29.49 5.15
N GLY A 124 19.73 28.49 4.56
CA GLY A 124 18.29 28.23 4.71
C GLY A 124 17.39 28.83 3.62
N GLY A 125 17.99 29.25 2.50
CA GLY A 125 17.29 29.83 1.35
C GLY A 125 16.29 28.88 0.67
N GLY A 126 15.33 29.46 -0.05
CA GLY A 126 14.38 28.73 -0.88
C GLY A 126 14.79 28.68 -2.35
N PHE A 127 14.54 27.56 -3.01
CA PHE A 127 14.76 27.35 -4.44
C PHE A 127 13.51 26.76 -5.12
N LEU A 128 13.16 27.28 -6.29
CA LEU A 128 12.13 26.73 -7.17
C LEU A 128 12.69 26.53 -8.59
N GLY A 129 12.85 25.28 -9.03
CA GLY A 129 13.14 24.97 -10.43
C GLY A 129 11.87 24.72 -11.23
N ILE A 130 11.75 25.33 -12.41
CA ILE A 130 10.61 25.14 -13.33
C ILE A 130 11.11 24.60 -14.67
N HIS A 131 10.54 23.46 -15.08
CA HIS A 131 10.73 22.82 -16.38
C HIS A 131 12.21 22.73 -16.81
N ASP A 132 12.65 23.52 -17.78
CA ASP A 132 14.02 23.46 -18.31
C ASP A 132 15.10 23.88 -17.30
N ALA A 133 14.74 24.39 -16.13
CA ALA A 133 15.67 24.55 -15.00
C ALA A 133 16.44 23.26 -14.69
N ALA A 134 15.85 22.08 -14.96
CA ALA A 134 16.55 20.80 -14.77
C ALA A 134 17.73 20.56 -15.71
N ARG A 135 17.90 21.37 -16.75
CA ARG A 135 19.02 21.30 -17.69
C ARG A 135 20.19 22.22 -17.31
N ALA A 136 20.00 23.09 -16.31
CA ALA A 136 21.00 24.11 -15.94
C ALA A 136 22.18 23.47 -15.21
N GLU A 137 23.37 24.05 -15.37
CA GLU A 137 24.60 23.56 -14.72
C GLU A 137 24.79 22.03 -14.93
N PRO A 138 24.82 21.54 -16.19
CA PRO A 138 24.76 20.10 -16.48
C PRO A 138 25.97 19.32 -15.97
N TYR A 139 27.04 20.02 -15.59
CA TYR A 139 28.27 19.44 -15.06
C TYR A 139 28.39 19.55 -13.53
N SER A 140 27.41 20.19 -12.87
CA SER A 140 27.38 20.30 -11.42
C SER A 140 26.61 19.15 -10.77
N GLU A 141 27.31 18.38 -9.94
CA GLU A 141 26.68 17.38 -9.07
C GLU A 141 25.84 18.04 -7.97
N TRP A 142 26.29 19.19 -7.44
CA TRP A 142 25.55 19.90 -6.40
C TRP A 142 24.22 20.43 -6.93
N PHE A 143 24.20 21.04 -8.12
CA PHE A 143 22.97 21.51 -8.77
C PHE A 143 22.08 20.34 -9.23
N THR A 144 22.70 19.20 -9.60
CA THR A 144 21.95 17.96 -9.86
C THR A 144 21.18 17.52 -8.62
N GLY A 145 21.80 17.58 -7.45
CA GLY A 145 21.12 17.41 -6.18
C GLY A 145 20.08 18.50 -5.91
N LEU A 146 20.37 19.77 -6.19
CA LEU A 146 19.39 20.84 -5.97
C LEU A 146 18.08 20.61 -6.75
N ILE A 147 18.17 20.21 -8.02
CA ILE A 147 17.02 19.87 -8.87
C ILE A 147 16.41 18.51 -8.51
N GLY A 148 17.24 17.51 -8.19
CA GLY A 148 16.83 16.15 -7.84
C GLY A 148 16.85 15.15 -9.00
N ALA A 149 16.64 15.58 -10.25
CA ALA A 149 16.70 14.69 -11.42
C ALA A 149 17.12 15.40 -12.71
N ARG A 150 17.85 14.70 -13.58
CA ARG A 150 18.27 15.22 -14.90
C ARG A 150 17.42 14.67 -16.04
N PRO A 151 17.02 15.50 -17.02
CA PRO A 151 16.16 15.03 -18.11
C PRO A 151 16.85 14.01 -19.04
N ALA A 152 16.09 13.01 -19.47
CA ALA A 152 16.40 12.09 -20.55
C ALA A 152 15.77 12.55 -21.89
N ALA A 153 15.88 11.72 -22.92
CA ALA A 153 15.16 11.95 -24.18
C ALA A 153 13.65 12.04 -23.90
N SER A 154 13.03 13.15 -24.29
CA SER A 154 11.65 13.51 -23.94
C SER A 154 10.88 13.93 -25.20
N PRO A 155 9.54 13.87 -25.22
CA PRO A 155 8.76 14.41 -26.32
C PRO A 155 8.87 15.94 -26.42
N ASP A 156 9.21 16.46 -27.59
CA ASP A 156 9.38 17.91 -27.79
C ASP A 156 8.05 18.66 -27.96
N SER A 157 6.97 17.95 -28.29
CA SER A 157 5.64 18.50 -28.52
C SER A 157 4.77 18.44 -27.27
N ALA A 158 3.94 19.46 -27.07
CA ALA A 158 3.00 19.48 -25.97
C ALA A 158 1.90 18.42 -26.16
N GLN A 159 1.63 17.63 -25.12
CA GLN A 159 0.65 16.56 -25.12
C GLN A 159 -0.26 16.70 -23.91
N ARG A 160 -1.55 16.37 -24.06
CA ARG A 160 -2.45 16.25 -22.92
C ARG A 160 -2.13 14.95 -22.18
N ALA A 161 -1.92 15.03 -20.88
CA ALA A 161 -1.74 13.89 -19.99
C ALA A 161 -2.54 14.09 -18.69
N THR A 162 -2.74 13.02 -17.93
CA THR A 162 -3.27 13.06 -16.57
C THR A 162 -2.11 13.19 -15.58
N VAL A 163 -2.12 14.22 -14.74
CA VAL A 163 -1.25 14.35 -13.58
C VAL A 163 -1.99 13.82 -12.35
N GLU A 164 -1.36 12.91 -11.63
CA GLU A 164 -1.84 12.32 -10.38
C GLU A 164 -1.29 13.11 -9.21
N VAL A 165 -2.16 13.61 -8.34
CA VAL A 165 -1.80 14.40 -7.17
C VAL A 165 -1.92 13.51 -5.93
N GLY A 166 -0.83 12.82 -5.61
CA GLY A 166 -0.75 11.90 -4.46
C GLY A 166 -0.71 12.59 -3.10
N ASP A 167 -0.18 13.82 -3.05
CA ASP A 167 -0.19 14.67 -1.87
C ASP A 167 -1.25 15.77 -2.01
N GLN A 168 -2.34 15.70 -1.25
CA GLN A 168 -3.37 16.74 -1.19
C GLN A 168 -3.25 17.64 0.06
N ARG A 169 -2.12 17.61 0.74
CA ARG A 169 -1.83 18.42 1.94
C ARG A 169 -0.77 19.49 1.68
N ASN A 170 0.21 19.22 0.80
CA ASN A 170 1.23 20.19 0.46
C ASN A 170 0.60 21.48 -0.10
N PRO A 171 1.06 22.68 0.30
CA PRO A 171 0.55 23.95 -0.21
C PRO A 171 0.52 24.04 -1.75
N ALA A 172 1.45 23.37 -2.44
CA ALA A 172 1.53 23.34 -3.90
C ALA A 172 0.44 22.47 -4.55
N THR A 173 -0.22 21.58 -3.82
CA THR A 173 -1.10 20.57 -4.44
C THR A 173 -2.45 20.39 -3.76
N LYS A 174 -2.63 20.92 -2.54
CA LYS A 174 -3.86 20.80 -1.75
C LYS A 174 -5.14 21.30 -2.43
N ASP A 175 -5.02 22.27 -3.33
CA ASP A 175 -6.16 22.88 -4.03
C ASP A 175 -6.34 22.30 -5.45
N LEU A 176 -5.57 21.26 -5.82
CA LEU A 176 -5.62 20.60 -7.11
C LEU A 176 -6.54 19.36 -7.07
N PRO A 177 -7.18 18.99 -8.19
CA PRO A 177 -7.89 17.72 -8.27
C PRO A 177 -6.91 16.53 -8.19
N ALA A 178 -7.36 15.41 -7.63
CA ALA A 178 -6.54 14.18 -7.53
C ALA A 178 -6.04 13.69 -8.90
N GLU A 179 -6.86 13.86 -9.96
CA GLU A 179 -6.47 13.63 -11.35
C GLU A 179 -6.65 14.92 -12.16
N TRP A 180 -5.53 15.50 -12.60
CA TRP A 180 -5.48 16.77 -13.32
C TRP A 180 -5.11 16.57 -14.79
N LYS A 181 -6.10 16.66 -15.69
CA LYS A 181 -5.89 16.48 -17.16
C LYS A 181 -5.49 17.77 -17.84
N ARG A 182 -4.23 17.89 -18.25
CA ARG A 182 -3.66 19.14 -18.79
C ARG A 182 -2.67 18.92 -19.93
N PRO A 183 -2.47 19.91 -20.82
CA PRO A 183 -1.40 19.89 -21.82
C PRO A 183 -0.09 20.47 -21.25
N ASP A 184 1.02 19.78 -21.50
CA ASP A 184 2.37 20.33 -21.29
C ASP A 184 3.39 19.59 -22.16
N LYS A 185 4.65 20.02 -22.11
CA LYS A 185 5.80 19.22 -22.53
C LYS A 185 6.26 18.38 -21.33
N TRP A 186 6.28 17.07 -21.48
CA TRP A 186 6.58 16.14 -20.38
C TRP A 186 8.04 15.73 -20.44
N LEU A 187 8.81 16.07 -19.41
CA LEU A 187 10.20 15.65 -19.29
C LEU A 187 10.27 14.22 -18.75
N ASN A 188 11.10 13.40 -19.39
CA ASN A 188 11.52 12.10 -18.89
C ASN A 188 12.80 12.25 -18.07
N TRP A 189 13.09 11.32 -17.15
CA TRP A 189 14.24 11.37 -16.24
C TRP A 189 15.27 10.30 -16.55
N LYS A 190 16.56 10.65 -16.48
CA LYS A 190 17.66 9.68 -16.54
C LYS A 190 17.67 8.75 -15.32
N GLN A 191 17.42 9.34 -14.16
CA GLN A 191 17.22 8.66 -12.88
C GLN A 191 15.93 9.18 -12.27
N ASN A 192 15.02 8.25 -11.93
CA ASN A 192 13.78 8.59 -11.26
C ASN A 192 14.09 9.01 -9.80
N PRO A 193 13.68 10.21 -9.35
CA PRO A 193 13.98 10.71 -8.01
C PRO A 193 13.08 10.14 -6.90
N SER A 194 12.03 9.36 -7.22
CA SER A 194 11.15 8.76 -6.22
C SER A 194 11.94 8.02 -5.13
N GLY A 195 11.57 8.22 -3.86
CA GLY A 195 12.30 7.68 -2.71
C GLY A 195 13.44 8.57 -2.18
N GLU A 196 14.01 9.45 -3.01
CA GLU A 196 15.05 10.43 -2.60
C GLU A 196 14.51 11.86 -2.42
N VAL A 197 13.28 12.09 -2.88
CA VAL A 197 12.55 13.35 -2.76
C VAL A 197 11.14 13.09 -2.26
N HIS A 198 10.48 14.13 -1.76
CA HIS A 198 9.05 14.05 -1.53
C HIS A 198 8.27 14.35 -2.80
N THR A 199 7.72 13.31 -3.44
CA THR A 199 6.93 13.45 -4.66
C THR A 199 5.52 13.92 -4.31
N VAL A 200 5.10 15.06 -4.88
CA VAL A 200 3.75 15.62 -4.67
C VAL A 200 2.84 15.40 -5.86
N ALA A 201 3.41 15.17 -7.06
CA ALA A 201 2.64 14.86 -8.27
C ALA A 201 3.42 13.98 -9.27
N ARG A 202 2.70 13.13 -10.00
CA ARG A 202 3.22 12.23 -11.06
C ARG A 202 2.43 12.39 -12.34
N VAL A 203 2.99 12.08 -13.51
CA VAL A 203 2.25 12.03 -14.79
C VAL A 203 1.97 10.59 -15.19
N ARG A 204 0.74 10.29 -15.60
CA ARG A 204 0.35 8.94 -16.03
C ARG A 204 0.74 8.72 -17.49
N GLU A 205 1.77 7.91 -17.73
CA GLU A 205 2.26 7.64 -19.09
C GLU A 205 1.24 6.97 -20.02
N SER A 206 0.31 6.17 -19.50
CA SER A 206 -0.75 5.57 -20.33
C SER A 206 -1.73 6.59 -20.93
N SER A 207 -1.65 7.87 -20.53
CA SER A 207 -2.49 8.95 -21.05
C SER A 207 -1.85 9.78 -22.18
N TYR A 208 -0.57 9.54 -22.50
CA TYR A 208 0.16 10.25 -23.56
C TYR A 208 1.23 9.36 -24.21
N ARG A 209 2.08 9.93 -25.08
CA ARG A 209 3.21 9.19 -25.69
C ARG A 209 4.54 9.70 -25.14
N PRO A 210 5.17 8.99 -24.18
CA PRO A 210 6.44 9.42 -23.56
C PRO A 210 7.67 9.23 -24.46
N GLY A 211 7.56 8.41 -25.51
CA GLY A 211 8.71 8.02 -26.35
C GLY A 211 9.64 7.04 -25.65
N ASP A 212 10.80 6.77 -26.25
CA ASP A 212 11.73 5.72 -25.80
C ASP A 212 12.38 5.99 -24.43
N GLY A 213 12.27 7.23 -23.93
CA GLY A 213 12.82 7.64 -22.64
C GLY A 213 11.84 7.57 -21.46
N GLY A 214 10.61 7.09 -21.64
CA GLY A 214 9.60 7.05 -20.58
C GLY A 214 10.08 6.37 -19.29
N ASN A 215 9.62 6.87 -18.15
CA ASN A 215 9.91 6.36 -16.81
C ASN A 215 8.93 5.25 -16.37
N GLY A 216 7.84 5.03 -17.10
CA GLY A 216 6.82 4.03 -16.79
C GLY A 216 5.72 4.57 -15.87
N TRP A 217 5.20 3.72 -14.98
CA TRP A 217 4.09 4.10 -14.10
C TRP A 217 4.50 5.10 -13.01
N ASP A 218 5.74 5.01 -12.52
CA ASP A 218 6.31 5.95 -11.56
C ASP A 218 7.05 7.06 -12.30
N HIS A 219 6.32 8.13 -12.63
CA HIS A 219 6.86 9.27 -13.35
C HIS A 219 6.61 10.58 -12.58
N PRO A 220 7.45 10.93 -11.59
CA PRO A 220 7.31 12.17 -10.82
C PRO A 220 7.46 13.40 -11.71
N VAL A 221 6.59 14.40 -11.50
CA VAL A 221 6.63 15.69 -12.21
C VAL A 221 6.67 16.89 -11.28
N SER A 222 6.45 16.70 -9.98
CA SER A 222 6.73 17.74 -8.98
C SER A 222 7.12 17.12 -7.66
N TRP A 223 8.13 17.70 -7.02
CA TRP A 223 8.65 17.22 -5.75
C TRP A 223 9.29 18.33 -4.93
N CYS A 224 9.48 18.06 -3.65
CA CYS A 224 10.21 18.91 -2.74
C CYS A 224 11.13 18.13 -1.81
N ARG A 225 12.15 18.81 -1.27
CA ARG A 225 12.96 18.32 -0.16
C ARG A 225 13.68 19.47 0.54
N ASP A 226 13.99 19.27 1.82
CA ASP A 226 15.06 20.05 2.42
C ASP A 226 16.39 19.59 1.81
N TYR A 227 17.19 20.53 1.30
CA TYR A 227 18.44 20.25 0.59
C TYR A 227 19.49 21.25 1.01
N ASP A 228 20.61 20.74 1.53
CA ASP A 228 21.77 21.51 1.94
C ASP A 228 21.41 22.70 2.84
N GLY A 229 20.63 22.45 3.89
CA GLY A 229 20.14 23.46 4.84
C GLY A 229 18.92 24.29 4.36
N GLY A 230 18.66 24.36 3.06
CA GLY A 230 17.58 25.12 2.44
C GLY A 230 16.39 24.29 1.97
N ARG A 231 15.45 24.93 1.26
CA ARG A 231 14.22 24.31 0.72
C ARG A 231 14.25 24.26 -0.78
N SER A 232 14.27 23.07 -1.38
CA SER A 232 14.18 22.89 -2.82
C SER A 232 12.81 22.37 -3.22
N PHE A 233 12.14 23.08 -4.13
CA PHE A 233 10.98 22.61 -4.86
C PHE A 233 11.31 22.56 -6.35
N TYR A 234 10.86 21.51 -7.03
CA TYR A 234 10.98 21.41 -8.48
C TYR A 234 9.65 20.97 -9.09
N THR A 235 9.30 21.59 -10.23
CA THR A 235 8.21 21.13 -11.09
C THR A 235 8.69 21.00 -12.53
N ALA A 236 8.49 19.82 -13.12
CA ALA A 236 8.72 19.54 -14.54
C ALA A 236 7.65 20.15 -15.45
N MET A 237 6.56 20.67 -14.88
CA MET A 237 5.51 21.36 -15.61
C MET A 237 5.87 22.83 -15.87
N GLY A 238 5.22 23.46 -16.84
CA GLY A 238 5.47 24.85 -17.23
C GLY A 238 6.27 25.01 -18.53
N GLY A 239 6.31 23.96 -19.37
CA GLY A 239 7.03 23.96 -20.64
C GLY A 239 6.33 24.68 -21.79
N THR A 240 5.16 25.27 -21.52
CA THR A 240 4.40 26.03 -22.52
C THR A 240 3.91 27.36 -21.96
N LYS A 241 3.82 28.37 -22.82
CA LYS A 241 3.15 29.65 -22.52
C LYS A 241 1.73 29.47 -21.98
N ALA A 242 0.99 28.49 -22.50
CA ALA A 242 -0.40 28.25 -22.12
C ALA A 242 -0.54 27.78 -20.66
N SER A 243 0.46 27.07 -20.13
CA SER A 243 0.45 26.55 -18.77
C SER A 243 0.26 27.66 -17.73
N TYR A 244 0.94 28.81 -17.92
CA TYR A 244 0.85 29.96 -17.01
C TYR A 244 -0.50 30.69 -17.04
N ALA A 245 -1.33 30.42 -18.05
CA ALA A 245 -2.72 30.88 -18.12
C ALA A 245 -3.69 29.99 -17.33
N GLU A 246 -3.31 28.75 -17.00
CA GLU A 246 -4.13 27.82 -16.20
C GLU A 246 -4.23 28.28 -14.74
N THR A 247 -5.44 28.20 -14.16
CA THR A 247 -5.66 28.57 -12.75
C THR A 247 -4.95 27.60 -11.82
N ASP A 248 -5.10 26.30 -12.08
CA ASP A 248 -4.55 25.24 -11.25
C ASP A 248 -3.02 25.26 -11.25
N PHE A 249 -2.38 25.47 -12.41
CA PHE A 249 -0.92 25.60 -12.46
C PHE A 249 -0.41 26.84 -11.72
N ARG A 250 -1.12 27.97 -11.78
CA ARG A 250 -0.77 29.15 -10.97
C ARG A 250 -0.94 28.90 -9.47
N ALA A 251 -1.96 28.15 -9.06
CA ALA A 251 -2.13 27.73 -7.66
C ALA A 251 -0.96 26.83 -7.22
N HIS A 252 -0.54 25.90 -8.08
CA HIS A 252 0.60 25.03 -7.84
C HIS A 252 1.91 25.81 -7.62
N LEU A 253 2.24 26.73 -8.53
CA LEU A 253 3.41 27.61 -8.40
C LEU A 253 3.33 28.49 -7.15
N ARG A 254 2.13 29.01 -6.81
CA ARG A 254 1.94 29.82 -5.61
C ARG A 254 2.24 29.01 -4.35
N GLY A 255 1.70 27.81 -4.24
CA GLY A 255 1.95 26.94 -3.09
C GLY A 255 3.41 26.52 -2.94
N ALA A 256 4.07 26.20 -4.06
CA ALA A 256 5.51 25.93 -4.08
C ALA A 256 6.32 27.13 -3.54
N LEU A 257 6.02 28.34 -4.02
CA LEU A 257 6.66 29.57 -3.53
C LEU A 257 6.30 29.89 -2.08
N MET A 258 5.08 29.62 -1.63
CA MET A 258 4.70 29.80 -0.22
C MET A 258 5.55 28.92 0.70
N TRP A 259 5.82 27.67 0.30
CA TRP A 259 6.68 26.79 1.09
C TRP A 259 8.15 27.19 1.01
N THR A 260 8.72 27.43 -0.18
CA THR A 260 10.14 27.78 -0.32
C THR A 260 10.50 29.10 0.35
N THR A 261 9.58 30.08 0.36
CA THR A 261 9.74 31.37 1.07
C THR A 261 9.40 31.30 2.56
N ARG A 262 8.98 30.14 3.09
CA ARG A 262 8.58 29.91 4.49
C ARG A 262 7.33 30.65 4.95
N LEU A 263 6.50 31.09 3.99
CA LEU A 263 5.15 31.59 4.23
C LEU A 263 4.17 30.47 4.63
N ALA A 264 4.48 29.23 4.25
CA ALA A 264 3.72 28.05 4.61
C ALA A 264 4.60 26.91 5.13
N ARG A 265 3.98 26.06 5.96
CA ARG A 265 4.50 24.77 6.41
C ARG A 265 4.11 23.70 5.39
N ALA A 266 5.01 22.75 5.14
CA ALA A 266 4.72 21.55 4.37
C ALA A 266 5.60 20.39 4.84
N ASP A 267 5.09 19.17 4.66
CA ASP A 267 5.92 17.97 4.74
C ASP A 267 6.58 17.78 3.38
N CYS A 268 7.91 17.67 3.37
CA CYS A 268 8.71 17.39 2.19
C CYS A 268 9.67 16.23 2.46
N GLN A 269 9.22 15.28 3.28
CA GLN A 269 10.01 14.18 3.82
C GLN A 269 9.27 12.83 3.80
N ALA A 270 7.93 12.84 3.72
CA ALA A 270 7.09 11.66 3.89
C ALA A 270 7.36 10.52 2.90
N THR A 271 7.75 10.78 1.65
CA THR A 271 8.06 9.72 0.66
C THR A 271 9.56 9.51 0.47
N ILE A 272 10.39 10.07 1.36
CA ILE A 272 11.84 9.83 1.35
C ILE A 272 12.12 8.54 2.12
N THR A 273 12.66 7.55 1.43
CA THR A 273 12.85 6.19 1.96
C THR A 273 13.75 6.15 3.19
N SER A 274 14.84 6.91 3.20
CA SER A 274 15.81 6.92 4.30
C SER A 274 15.23 7.43 5.62
N ASN A 275 14.04 8.02 5.61
CA ASN A 275 13.31 8.42 6.81
C ASN A 275 12.54 7.27 7.46
N TYR A 276 12.59 6.04 6.92
CA TYR A 276 11.92 4.89 7.50
C TYR A 276 12.92 3.86 8.02
N ARG A 277 12.55 3.22 9.12
CA ARG A 277 13.34 2.13 9.71
C ARG A 277 12.44 0.96 10.05
N ALA A 278 12.79 -0.21 9.51
CA ALA A 278 12.19 -1.49 9.88
C ALA A 278 13.07 -2.20 10.92
N GLU A 279 12.45 -2.68 12.00
CA GLU A 279 13.09 -3.43 13.08
C GLU A 279 12.36 -4.75 13.32
N ARG A 280 13.11 -5.85 13.39
CA ARG A 280 12.60 -7.15 13.82
C ARG A 280 12.37 -7.13 15.34
N LEU A 281 11.15 -7.46 15.76
CA LEU A 281 10.74 -7.47 17.16
C LEU A 281 10.90 -8.84 17.84
N THR A 282 10.78 -9.92 17.06
CA THR A 282 10.83 -11.30 17.58
C THR A 282 12.21 -11.92 17.40
N GLN A 283 12.57 -12.83 18.31
CA GLN A 283 13.71 -13.71 18.06
C GLN A 283 13.37 -14.72 16.96
N PRO A 284 14.36 -15.25 16.23
CA PRO A 284 14.15 -16.34 15.28
C PRO A 284 13.57 -17.59 15.94
N ASN A 285 12.62 -18.25 15.26
CA ASN A 285 12.20 -19.60 15.64
C ASN A 285 13.42 -20.51 15.74
N GLN A 286 13.40 -21.42 16.71
CA GLN A 286 14.38 -22.49 16.83
C GLN A 286 13.72 -23.82 16.45
N PRO A 287 14.46 -24.79 15.88
CA PRO A 287 13.87 -26.09 15.57
C PRO A 287 13.16 -26.73 16.77
N GLY A 288 11.92 -27.17 16.56
CA GLY A 288 11.05 -27.75 17.58
C GLY A 288 10.47 -26.74 18.59
N GLN A 289 10.70 -25.43 18.39
CA GLN A 289 10.21 -24.37 19.24
C GLN A 289 9.49 -23.30 18.42
N ALA A 290 8.29 -22.96 18.87
CA ALA A 290 7.42 -21.98 18.21
C ALA A 290 6.84 -20.99 19.24
N ASP A 291 7.59 -20.70 20.30
CA ASP A 291 7.23 -19.80 21.39
C ASP A 291 7.48 -18.32 21.09
N GLN A 292 8.16 -18.00 19.98
CA GLN A 292 8.45 -16.64 19.54
C GLN A 292 7.50 -16.13 18.45
N ILE A 293 7.32 -16.87 17.36
CA ILE A 293 6.52 -16.43 16.21
C ILE A 293 5.77 -17.56 15.52
N GLY A 294 6.27 -18.81 15.63
CA GLY A 294 5.62 -19.97 15.00
C GLY A 294 5.50 -19.78 13.50
N GLU A 295 4.44 -20.32 12.91
CA GLU A 295 4.05 -20.10 11.51
C GLU A 295 3.08 -18.91 11.42
N PRO A 296 3.57 -17.66 11.30
CA PRO A 296 2.75 -16.51 11.62
C PRO A 296 1.63 -16.35 10.60
N HIS A 297 0.46 -15.92 11.06
CA HIS A 297 -0.72 -15.72 10.20
C HIS A 297 -1.39 -14.37 10.47
N GLY A 298 -2.21 -14.24 11.52
CA GLY A 298 -2.89 -12.98 11.85
C GLY A 298 -2.16 -12.18 12.94
N ALA A 299 -2.34 -10.86 12.93
CA ALA A 299 -1.92 -9.95 14.00
C ALA A 299 -2.98 -8.88 14.32
N VAL A 300 -2.94 -8.35 15.53
CA VAL A 300 -3.77 -7.24 16.01
C VAL A 300 -3.01 -6.44 17.07
N THR A 301 -3.22 -5.13 17.11
CA THR A 301 -2.62 -4.21 18.09
C THR A 301 -3.66 -3.83 19.15
N ALA A 302 -3.22 -3.76 20.41
CA ALA A 302 -4.04 -3.27 21.52
C ALA A 302 -3.80 -1.76 21.74
N GLU A 303 -4.76 -1.08 22.39
CA GLU A 303 -4.65 0.36 22.72
C GLU A 303 -3.44 0.69 23.61
N ASP A 304 -2.99 -0.25 24.43
CA ASP A 304 -1.80 -0.10 25.28
C ASP A 304 -0.47 -0.38 24.54
N GLY A 305 -0.53 -0.65 23.24
CA GLY A 305 0.64 -0.89 22.39
C GLY A 305 1.12 -2.35 22.34
N ARG A 306 0.53 -3.27 23.11
CA ARG A 306 0.80 -4.71 22.94
C ARG A 306 0.40 -5.17 21.54
N VAL A 307 1.15 -6.12 20.99
CA VAL A 307 0.87 -6.71 19.68
C VAL A 307 0.60 -8.20 19.87
N PHE A 308 -0.58 -8.64 19.46
CA PHE A 308 -1.00 -10.03 19.49
C PHE A 308 -0.85 -10.61 18.10
N TYR A 309 -0.36 -11.83 17.99
CA TYR A 309 -0.25 -12.53 16.73
C TYR A 309 -0.35 -14.04 16.94
N ILE A 310 -0.63 -14.75 15.84
CA ILE A 310 -0.91 -16.19 15.89
C ILE A 310 0.01 -16.98 14.96
N GLY A 311 0.35 -18.19 15.41
CA GLY A 311 0.91 -19.25 14.59
C GLY A 311 -0.20 -20.17 14.06
N ARG A 312 -0.25 -20.44 12.76
CA ARG A 312 -1.32 -21.24 12.12
C ARG A 312 -1.35 -22.69 12.61
N GLY A 313 -0.18 -23.28 12.84
CA GLY A 313 -0.01 -24.56 13.51
C GLY A 313 0.72 -25.64 12.70
N GLY A 314 1.30 -25.29 11.56
CA GLY A 314 2.34 -26.08 10.90
C GLY A 314 3.63 -26.14 11.73
N GLY A 315 4.39 -27.22 11.58
CA GLY A 315 5.64 -27.44 12.30
C GLY A 315 6.87 -26.88 11.57
N ASP A 316 8.05 -27.41 11.93
CA ASP A 316 9.30 -27.18 11.20
C ASP A 316 9.24 -27.83 9.80
N GLY A 317 9.97 -27.27 8.83
CA GLY A 317 9.85 -27.68 7.42
C GLY A 317 10.30 -29.11 7.14
N ASP A 318 11.22 -29.63 7.94
CA ASP A 318 11.73 -31.00 7.85
C ASP A 318 10.96 -31.98 8.76
N ALA A 319 10.00 -31.49 9.56
CA ALA A 319 9.21 -32.35 10.44
C ALA A 319 8.24 -33.20 9.62
N PRO A 320 8.11 -34.51 9.90
CA PRO A 320 7.16 -35.35 9.20
C PRO A 320 5.72 -34.90 9.50
N VAL A 321 4.89 -34.90 8.46
CA VAL A 321 3.44 -34.62 8.55
C VAL A 321 2.64 -35.92 8.42
N VAL A 322 1.54 -36.01 9.17
CA VAL A 322 0.61 -37.14 9.08
C VAL A 322 -0.41 -36.83 7.99
N THR A 323 -0.43 -37.63 6.93
CA THR A 323 -1.32 -37.46 5.75
C THR A 323 -2.30 -38.62 5.55
N ASP A 324 -2.17 -39.70 6.32
CA ASP A 324 -3.06 -40.86 6.29
C ASP A 324 -4.36 -40.58 7.07
N TRP A 325 -5.50 -40.70 6.40
CA TRP A 325 -6.82 -40.47 7.01
C TRP A 325 -7.22 -41.54 8.03
N ASP A 326 -6.62 -42.73 7.98
CA ASP A 326 -6.85 -43.78 8.98
C ASP A 326 -6.14 -43.48 10.32
N ASP A 327 -5.14 -42.60 10.30
CA ASP A 327 -4.42 -42.14 11.49
C ASP A 327 -5.27 -41.11 12.28
N PRO A 328 -5.46 -41.26 13.60
CA PRO A 328 -6.18 -40.29 14.41
C PRO A 328 -5.49 -38.91 14.51
N ASP A 329 -4.20 -38.80 14.22
CA ASP A 329 -3.43 -37.54 14.28
C ASP A 329 -3.25 -36.87 12.89
N ILE A 330 -4.02 -37.28 11.89
CA ILE A 330 -4.07 -36.66 10.55
C ILE A 330 -4.22 -35.13 10.63
N GLY A 331 -3.24 -34.42 10.07
CA GLY A 331 -3.25 -32.96 10.01
C GLY A 331 -3.16 -32.24 11.37
N LYS A 332 -2.88 -32.96 12.46
CA LYS A 332 -2.80 -32.38 13.81
C LYS A 332 -1.65 -31.39 13.95
N GLY A 333 -1.99 -30.15 14.26
CA GLY A 333 -1.07 -29.04 14.49
C GLY A 333 -1.35 -28.31 15.79
N GLN A 334 -0.47 -27.37 16.12
CA GLN A 334 -0.57 -26.56 17.33
C GLN A 334 -0.64 -25.07 16.96
N GLY A 335 -1.85 -24.50 16.93
CA GLY A 335 -2.03 -23.08 16.69
C GLY A 335 -1.64 -22.27 17.92
N GLN A 336 -0.63 -21.40 17.80
CA GLN A 336 -0.10 -20.64 18.94
C GLN A 336 -0.65 -19.22 18.97
N ILE A 337 -0.78 -18.65 20.17
CA ILE A 337 -1.13 -17.25 20.39
C ILE A 337 0.01 -16.60 21.15
N HIS A 338 0.51 -15.48 20.66
CA HIS A 338 1.64 -14.76 21.24
C HIS A 338 1.27 -13.30 21.53
N VAL A 339 1.97 -12.71 22.51
CA VAL A 339 1.89 -11.28 22.83
C VAL A 339 3.31 -10.72 22.85
N TRP A 340 3.60 -9.75 22.01
CA TRP A 340 4.77 -8.90 22.14
C TRP A 340 4.43 -7.65 22.96
N ASP A 341 5.25 -7.40 23.97
CA ASP A 341 5.06 -6.29 24.91
C ASP A 341 6.10 -5.20 24.63
N PRO A 342 5.68 -3.96 24.28
CA PRO A 342 6.61 -2.88 23.97
C PRO A 342 7.40 -2.36 25.16
N GLU A 343 6.89 -2.50 26.39
CA GLU A 343 7.54 -2.02 27.61
C GLU A 343 8.72 -2.93 27.97
N THR A 344 8.49 -4.24 27.97
CA THR A 344 9.50 -5.24 28.32
C THR A 344 10.35 -5.68 27.13
N LYS A 345 9.86 -5.45 25.90
CA LYS A 345 10.42 -5.96 24.64
C LYS A 345 10.51 -7.48 24.59
N GLN A 346 9.60 -8.17 25.27
CA GLN A 346 9.55 -9.63 25.34
C GLN A 346 8.30 -10.19 24.68
N VAL A 347 8.43 -11.42 24.18
CA VAL A 347 7.31 -12.22 23.67
C VAL A 347 6.84 -13.17 24.76
N THR A 348 5.52 -13.23 24.96
CA THR A 348 4.86 -14.26 25.78
C THR A 348 4.05 -15.18 24.88
N LEU A 349 4.29 -16.49 24.95
CA LEU A 349 3.36 -17.49 24.43
C LEU A 349 2.11 -17.49 25.31
N ALA A 350 1.01 -16.87 24.86
CA ALA A 350 -0.21 -16.69 25.64
C ALA A 350 -0.98 -17.99 25.82
N GLY A 351 -1.01 -18.83 24.79
CA GLY A 351 -1.74 -20.09 24.77
C GLY A 351 -1.52 -20.84 23.46
N ALA A 352 -2.05 -22.06 23.38
CA ALA A 352 -2.02 -22.85 22.16
C ALA A 352 -3.25 -23.75 22.05
N LEU A 353 -3.78 -23.90 20.84
CA LEU A 353 -4.94 -24.72 20.49
C LEU A 353 -4.50 -25.92 19.64
N THR A 354 -5.13 -27.08 19.85
CA THR A 354 -4.94 -28.22 18.95
C THR A 354 -5.83 -28.05 17.72
N VAL A 355 -5.23 -27.89 16.56
CA VAL A 355 -5.92 -27.51 15.31
C VAL A 355 -5.67 -28.54 14.21
N PHE A 356 -6.57 -28.61 13.24
CA PHE A 356 -6.30 -29.30 11.98
C PHE A 356 -5.52 -28.33 11.08
N GLY A 357 -4.19 -28.37 11.13
CA GLY A 357 -3.33 -27.37 10.48
C GLY A 357 -2.06 -27.94 9.83
N ASN A 358 -1.58 -29.11 10.24
CA ASN A 358 -0.25 -29.61 9.90
C ASN A 358 -0.30 -30.85 8.99
N LYS A 359 -0.74 -30.68 7.74
CA LYS A 359 -0.74 -31.73 6.71
C LYS A 359 0.33 -31.50 5.63
N GLY A 360 1.17 -30.48 5.82
CA GLY A 360 2.24 -30.07 4.90
C GLY A 360 1.73 -29.31 3.67
N GLY A 361 2.66 -29.04 2.75
CA GLY A 361 2.37 -28.53 1.40
C GLY A 361 2.27 -29.64 0.35
N GLY A 362 2.10 -29.25 -0.92
CA GLY A 362 2.06 -30.18 -2.07
C GLY A 362 0.80 -30.06 -2.92
N GLU A 363 0.39 -31.17 -3.53
CA GLU A 363 -0.80 -31.26 -4.39
C GLU A 363 -2.10 -31.02 -3.61
N GLU A 364 -3.17 -30.61 -4.30
CA GLU A 364 -4.48 -30.22 -3.74
C GLU A 364 -5.05 -31.18 -2.69
N LEU A 365 -4.87 -32.49 -2.86
CA LEU A 365 -5.40 -33.50 -1.93
C LEU A 365 -4.50 -33.74 -0.70
N ILE A 366 -3.29 -33.18 -0.70
CA ILE A 366 -2.30 -33.32 0.37
C ILE A 366 -2.24 -32.03 1.20
N LYS A 367 -2.00 -30.87 0.56
CA LYS A 367 -1.80 -29.59 1.25
C LYS A 367 -3.01 -29.18 2.11
N ASN A 368 -2.77 -28.34 3.13
CA ASN A 368 -3.81 -27.88 4.05
C ASN A 368 -3.58 -26.43 4.51
N GLU A 369 -4.56 -25.56 4.29
CA GLU A 369 -4.56 -24.16 4.73
C GLU A 369 -5.35 -23.93 6.04
N GLU A 370 -6.00 -24.96 6.57
CA GLU A 370 -6.72 -24.87 7.85
C GLU A 370 -5.74 -24.62 9.02
N GLY A 371 -6.26 -24.26 10.20
CA GLY A 371 -5.44 -24.05 11.39
C GLY A 371 -6.02 -22.95 12.27
N LEU A 372 -5.14 -22.19 12.94
CA LEU A 372 -5.49 -20.93 13.60
C LEU A 372 -5.24 -19.77 12.62
N LEU A 373 -6.31 -19.09 12.19
CA LEU A 373 -6.28 -18.25 10.98
C LEU A 373 -6.54 -16.77 11.23
N GLY A 374 -7.35 -16.44 12.24
CA GLY A 374 -7.71 -15.07 12.57
C GLY A 374 -7.59 -14.80 14.06
N ILE A 375 -7.21 -13.57 14.38
CA ILE A 375 -7.20 -13.01 15.73
C ILE A 375 -7.73 -11.59 15.67
N GLU A 376 -8.56 -11.21 16.63
CA GLU A 376 -9.01 -9.84 16.83
C GLU A 376 -9.30 -9.63 18.31
N LEU A 377 -9.08 -8.40 18.79
CA LEU A 377 -9.38 -8.03 20.18
C LEU A 377 -10.78 -7.44 20.23
N ASP A 378 -11.52 -7.72 21.30
CA ASP A 378 -12.79 -7.04 21.53
C ASP A 378 -12.60 -5.52 21.60
N PRO A 379 -13.53 -4.67 21.09
CA PRO A 379 -13.41 -3.22 21.20
C PRO A 379 -13.24 -2.73 22.64
N ASP A 380 -13.74 -3.49 23.62
CA ASP A 380 -13.58 -3.24 25.06
C ASP A 380 -12.47 -4.09 25.72
N PHE A 381 -11.49 -4.55 24.94
CA PHE A 381 -10.41 -5.44 25.40
C PHE A 381 -9.72 -4.98 26.67
N ALA A 382 -9.43 -3.68 26.81
CA ALA A 382 -8.82 -3.12 28.01
C ALA A 382 -9.63 -3.41 29.29
N ARG A 383 -10.96 -3.56 29.16
CA ARG A 383 -11.88 -3.84 30.26
C ARG A 383 -12.15 -5.33 30.46
N ASN A 384 -12.39 -6.07 29.37
CA ASN A 384 -12.88 -7.46 29.44
C ASN A 384 -11.80 -8.52 29.17
N GLY A 385 -10.68 -8.14 28.54
CA GLY A 385 -9.62 -9.07 28.13
C GLY A 385 -10.05 -10.07 27.05
N TRP A 386 -11.11 -9.79 26.28
CA TRP A 386 -11.65 -10.74 25.32
C TRP A 386 -10.89 -10.77 24.00
N VAL A 387 -10.57 -12.00 23.56
CA VAL A 387 -9.84 -12.29 22.32
C VAL A 387 -10.69 -13.21 21.46
N TYR A 388 -10.89 -12.85 20.19
CA TYR A 388 -11.62 -13.64 19.21
C TYR A 388 -10.64 -14.37 18.31
N LEU A 389 -10.84 -15.68 18.14
CA LEU A 389 -10.00 -16.55 17.31
C LEU A 389 -10.84 -17.26 16.26
N HIS A 390 -10.39 -17.23 15.00
CA HIS A 390 -10.95 -18.02 13.90
C HIS A 390 -10.05 -19.23 13.64
N TYR A 391 -10.57 -20.44 13.85
CA TYR A 391 -9.77 -21.66 13.71
C TYR A 391 -10.59 -22.93 13.40
N THR A 392 -9.85 -23.99 13.05
CA THR A 392 -10.37 -25.33 12.76
C THR A 392 -9.87 -26.31 13.82
N PRO A 393 -10.68 -26.64 14.85
CA PRO A 393 -10.28 -27.58 15.90
C PRO A 393 -10.08 -28.98 15.33
N HIS A 394 -8.97 -29.63 15.70
CA HIS A 394 -8.69 -30.99 15.27
C HIS A 394 -9.72 -32.00 15.81
N SER A 395 -10.31 -31.74 16.98
CA SER A 395 -11.29 -32.64 17.61
C SER A 395 -12.59 -32.79 16.82
N GLU A 396 -12.90 -31.84 15.93
CA GLU A 396 -14.15 -31.81 15.16
C GLU A 396 -13.99 -32.31 13.71
N ILE A 397 -12.87 -32.95 13.38
CA ILE A 397 -12.73 -33.55 12.05
C ILE A 397 -13.49 -34.87 11.96
N ASN A 398 -14.15 -35.08 10.83
CA ASN A 398 -14.70 -36.36 10.44
C ASN A 398 -13.79 -36.98 9.38
N ARG A 399 -13.04 -38.01 9.79
CA ARG A 399 -12.07 -38.73 8.94
C ARG A 399 -12.74 -39.64 7.91
N GLU A 400 -14.03 -39.98 8.05
CA GLU A 400 -14.75 -40.80 7.07
C GLU A 400 -15.28 -39.96 5.91
N THR A 401 -15.86 -38.79 6.23
CA THR A 401 -16.45 -37.89 5.23
C THR A 401 -15.47 -36.82 4.74
N HIS A 402 -14.30 -36.70 5.40
CA HIS A 402 -13.33 -35.62 5.20
C HIS A 402 -13.99 -34.24 5.34
N MET A 403 -14.75 -34.06 6.42
CA MET A 403 -15.38 -32.80 6.77
C MET A 403 -14.82 -32.30 8.10
N ALA A 404 -14.89 -31.00 8.34
CA ALA A 404 -14.56 -30.38 9.62
C ALA A 404 -15.54 -29.25 9.95
N GLU A 405 -15.43 -28.74 11.17
CA GLU A 405 -16.06 -27.50 11.60
C GLU A 405 -15.01 -26.39 11.67
N ARG A 406 -15.25 -25.27 10.99
CA ARG A 406 -14.56 -24.00 11.27
C ARG A 406 -15.39 -23.21 12.26
N ARG A 407 -14.72 -22.45 13.14
CA ARG A 407 -15.41 -21.60 14.11
C ARG A 407 -14.69 -20.29 14.39
N VAL A 408 -15.47 -19.32 14.84
CA VAL A 408 -14.98 -18.16 15.58
C VAL A 408 -15.37 -18.36 17.05
N SER A 409 -14.38 -18.40 17.94
CA SER A 409 -14.60 -18.49 19.39
C SER A 409 -13.99 -17.29 20.11
N ARG A 410 -14.62 -16.89 21.22
CA ARG A 410 -14.10 -15.90 22.16
C ARG A 410 -13.44 -16.58 23.35
N PHE A 411 -12.30 -16.05 23.78
CA PHE A 411 -11.56 -16.44 24.98
C PHE A 411 -11.28 -15.21 25.85
N THR A 412 -10.88 -15.44 27.11
CA THR A 412 -10.47 -14.39 28.04
C THR A 412 -8.97 -14.47 28.30
N LEU A 413 -8.27 -13.35 28.16
CA LEU A 413 -6.86 -13.18 28.50
C LEU A 413 -6.74 -12.59 29.91
N ASP A 414 -5.90 -13.20 30.75
CA ASP A 414 -5.40 -12.54 31.94
C ASP A 414 -4.37 -11.47 31.55
N GLN A 415 -4.80 -10.22 31.57
CA GLN A 415 -3.99 -9.07 31.17
C GLN A 415 -2.74 -8.87 32.05
N LYS A 416 -2.66 -9.47 33.25
CA LYS A 416 -1.47 -9.36 34.11
C LYS A 416 -0.37 -10.34 33.73
N THR A 417 -0.76 -11.51 33.23
CA THR A 417 0.16 -12.60 32.91
C THR A 417 0.34 -12.80 31.41
N ASN A 418 -0.48 -12.11 30.60
CA ASN A 418 -0.59 -12.32 29.15
C ASN A 418 -0.90 -13.78 28.80
N LYS A 419 -1.64 -14.50 29.65
CA LYS A 419 -2.05 -15.89 29.41
C LYS A 419 -3.52 -15.98 29.06
N LEU A 420 -3.82 -16.79 28.05
CA LEU A 420 -5.19 -17.06 27.61
C LEU A 420 -5.78 -18.18 28.47
N ASP A 421 -6.96 -17.95 29.05
CA ASP A 421 -7.74 -18.98 29.71
C ASP A 421 -8.47 -19.82 28.66
N LEU A 422 -7.92 -20.99 28.34
CA LEU A 422 -8.48 -21.88 27.31
C LEU A 422 -9.84 -22.49 27.73
N ASP A 423 -10.13 -22.58 29.03
CA ASP A 423 -11.41 -23.10 29.53
C ASP A 423 -12.54 -22.05 29.41
N SER A 424 -12.20 -20.81 29.07
CA SER A 424 -13.16 -19.71 28.90
C SER A 424 -13.85 -19.66 27.53
N GLU A 425 -13.58 -20.64 26.65
CA GLU A 425 -14.08 -20.67 25.26
C GLU A 425 -15.60 -20.44 25.20
N LYS A 426 -16.00 -19.50 24.34
CA LYS A 426 -17.36 -19.36 23.83
C LYS A 426 -17.34 -19.47 22.31
N VAL A 427 -17.93 -20.53 21.77
CA VAL A 427 -18.12 -20.67 20.32
C VAL A 427 -19.21 -19.69 19.89
N VAL A 428 -18.83 -18.66 19.11
CA VAL A 428 -19.75 -17.59 18.68
C VAL A 428 -20.46 -17.99 17.39
N LEU A 429 -19.71 -18.52 16.42
CA LEU A 429 -20.24 -18.97 15.14
C LEU A 429 -19.42 -20.16 14.65
N SER A 430 -20.09 -21.19 14.12
CA SER A 430 -19.44 -22.32 13.46
C SER A 430 -20.14 -22.73 12.17
N TRP A 431 -19.39 -23.37 11.26
CA TRP A 431 -19.91 -23.85 9.98
C TRP A 431 -19.10 -25.03 9.42
N PRO A 432 -19.72 -25.89 8.60
CA PRO A 432 -19.05 -27.05 8.03
C PRO A 432 -18.17 -26.67 6.83
N VAL A 433 -17.07 -27.40 6.69
CA VAL A 433 -16.12 -27.31 5.57
C VAL A 433 -15.66 -28.70 5.14
N GLN A 434 -15.34 -28.87 3.85
CA GLN A 434 -14.66 -30.06 3.37
C GLN A 434 -13.15 -29.90 3.58
N ILE A 435 -12.49 -30.97 4.01
CA ILE A 435 -11.04 -31.03 4.26
C ILE A 435 -10.38 -32.13 3.42
N HIS A 436 -11.09 -32.65 2.41
CA HIS A 436 -10.55 -33.64 1.47
C HIS A 436 -9.52 -33.01 0.53
N SER A 437 -9.89 -31.86 -0.03
CA SER A 437 -9.04 -31.04 -0.89
C SER A 437 -8.81 -29.70 -0.21
N CYS A 438 -7.62 -29.18 -0.39
CA CYS A 438 -7.36 -27.75 -0.27
C CYS A 438 -8.22 -26.99 -1.32
N CYS A 439 -8.54 -25.71 -1.18
CA CYS A 439 -7.87 -24.66 -0.41
C CYS A 439 -8.85 -23.59 0.07
N HIS A 440 -8.31 -22.47 0.54
CA HIS A 440 -8.99 -21.22 0.84
C HIS A 440 -9.78 -21.29 2.13
N ALA A 441 -9.06 -21.04 3.22
CA ALA A 441 -9.66 -20.97 4.54
C ALA A 441 -10.20 -19.56 4.89
N GLY A 442 -9.69 -18.50 4.25
CA GLY A 442 -9.92 -17.13 4.68
C GLY A 442 -9.16 -16.81 5.95
N GLY A 443 -9.78 -16.16 6.93
CA GLY A 443 -9.16 -15.94 8.25
C GLY A 443 -9.38 -14.54 8.82
N GLY A 444 -9.56 -13.53 7.96
CA GLY A 444 -9.60 -12.13 8.37
C GLY A 444 -10.75 -11.82 9.33
N LEU A 445 -10.44 -11.09 10.39
CA LEU A 445 -11.40 -10.53 11.35
C LEU A 445 -11.21 -9.00 11.40
N ALA A 446 -12.29 -8.26 11.64
CA ALA A 446 -12.26 -6.82 11.89
C ALA A 446 -13.56 -6.34 12.55
N TRP A 447 -13.49 -5.34 13.41
CA TRP A 447 -14.66 -4.68 13.99
C TRP A 447 -15.06 -3.43 13.21
N ASP A 448 -16.34 -3.08 13.18
CA ASP A 448 -16.75 -1.69 12.89
C ASP A 448 -16.97 -0.88 14.17
N SER A 449 -17.18 0.43 14.03
CA SER A 449 -17.40 1.35 15.16
C SER A 449 -18.71 1.10 15.93
N LYS A 450 -19.54 0.16 15.47
CA LYS A 450 -20.83 -0.22 16.08
C LYS A 450 -20.75 -1.56 16.80
N GLY A 451 -19.56 -2.14 16.93
CA GLY A 451 -19.36 -3.44 17.56
C GLY A 451 -19.86 -4.61 16.72
N ASN A 452 -19.92 -4.48 15.39
CA ASN A 452 -20.16 -5.64 14.53
C ASN A 452 -18.83 -6.28 14.14
N LEU A 453 -18.74 -7.59 14.26
CA LEU A 453 -17.60 -8.39 13.84
C LEU A 453 -17.78 -8.83 12.39
N TYR A 454 -16.80 -8.50 11.56
CA TYR A 454 -16.67 -8.98 10.19
C TYR A 454 -15.78 -10.23 10.18
N ILE A 455 -16.22 -11.28 9.48
CA ILE A 455 -15.55 -12.58 9.44
C ILE A 455 -15.36 -13.00 7.99
N ALA A 456 -14.11 -13.05 7.53
CA ALA A 456 -13.78 -13.46 6.18
C ALA A 456 -13.58 -14.98 6.09
N THR A 457 -14.36 -15.62 5.21
CA THR A 457 -14.34 -17.07 5.01
C THR A 457 -13.94 -17.39 3.56
N GLY A 458 -12.98 -18.30 3.40
CA GLY A 458 -12.61 -18.79 2.08
C GLY A 458 -13.66 -19.75 1.50
N ASP A 459 -13.65 -19.91 0.19
CA ASP A 459 -14.64 -20.69 -0.56
C ASP A 459 -14.52 -22.20 -0.39
N ASN A 460 -13.41 -22.67 0.21
CA ASN A 460 -13.15 -24.06 0.50
C ASN A 460 -13.23 -24.95 -0.76
N ASN A 461 -12.70 -24.44 -1.88
CA ASN A 461 -12.86 -25.01 -3.21
C ASN A 461 -11.57 -24.93 -4.04
N SER A 462 -11.37 -25.86 -4.97
CA SER A 462 -10.21 -25.88 -5.88
C SER A 462 -10.58 -25.51 -7.32
N SER A 463 -9.75 -24.65 -7.94
CA SER A 463 -9.78 -24.36 -9.39
C SER A 463 -8.96 -25.35 -10.22
N GLY A 464 -8.15 -26.22 -9.58
CA GLY A 464 -7.28 -27.17 -10.26
C GLY A 464 -8.03 -28.18 -11.15
N PHE A 465 -9.29 -28.46 -10.83
CA PHE A 465 -10.16 -29.35 -11.59
C PHE A 465 -10.97 -28.63 -12.69
N SER A 466 -10.54 -27.43 -13.06
CA SER A 466 -11.09 -26.61 -14.15
C SER A 466 -9.99 -25.90 -14.93
N ASP A 467 -8.80 -26.54 -15.03
CA ASP A 467 -7.60 -26.00 -15.68
C ASP A 467 -7.17 -24.63 -15.12
N GLY A 468 -7.45 -24.38 -13.84
CA GLY A 468 -7.16 -23.12 -13.18
C GLY A 468 -8.16 -21.99 -13.46
N TYR A 469 -9.21 -22.18 -14.25
CA TYR A 469 -10.25 -21.17 -14.44
C TYR A 469 -11.27 -21.20 -13.28
N SER A 470 -12.48 -20.66 -13.49
CA SER A 470 -13.58 -20.74 -12.52
C SER A 470 -13.70 -22.13 -11.91
N GLY A 471 -13.77 -22.20 -10.57
CA GLY A 471 -14.05 -23.43 -9.85
C GLY A 471 -15.55 -23.75 -9.94
N ASN A 472 -16.08 -23.95 -11.14
CA ASN A 472 -17.51 -24.20 -11.40
C ASN A 472 -17.76 -25.61 -11.92
N ASN A 473 -16.93 -26.58 -11.56
CA ASN A 473 -17.05 -27.96 -11.99
C ASN A 473 -17.71 -28.83 -10.89
N PRO A 474 -18.94 -29.33 -11.11
CA PRO A 474 -19.64 -30.16 -10.12
C PRO A 474 -18.91 -31.45 -9.73
N GLU A 475 -18.06 -31.98 -10.61
CA GLU A 475 -17.26 -33.20 -10.42
C GLU A 475 -15.77 -32.85 -10.54
N PRO A 476 -14.91 -33.09 -9.55
CA PRO A 476 -15.02 -34.19 -8.59
C PRO A 476 -15.75 -33.86 -7.30
N ASN A 477 -16.26 -34.91 -6.68
CA ASN A 477 -16.77 -34.90 -5.32
C ASN A 477 -16.17 -36.04 -4.49
N PHE A 478 -16.11 -35.84 -3.18
CA PHE A 478 -15.77 -36.88 -2.22
C PHE A 478 -16.97 -37.13 -1.32
N LYS A 479 -17.47 -38.37 -1.32
CA LYS A 479 -18.63 -38.80 -0.52
C LYS A 479 -19.85 -37.87 -0.66
N GLY A 480 -20.10 -37.35 -1.86
CA GLY A 480 -21.24 -36.49 -2.16
C GLY A 480 -21.00 -34.99 -1.92
N VAL A 481 -19.79 -34.57 -1.54
CA VAL A 481 -19.43 -33.16 -1.40
C VAL A 481 -18.45 -32.77 -2.49
N SER A 482 -18.88 -31.89 -3.40
CA SER A 482 -17.99 -31.32 -4.41
C SER A 482 -16.99 -30.35 -3.79
N PHE A 483 -15.73 -30.47 -4.23
CA PHE A 483 -14.62 -29.59 -3.84
C PHE A 483 -14.04 -28.82 -5.05
N ALA A 484 -14.76 -28.82 -6.17
CA ALA A 484 -14.41 -28.09 -7.39
C ALA A 484 -15.56 -27.21 -7.92
N ASP A 485 -16.62 -27.04 -7.14
CA ASP A 485 -17.81 -26.26 -7.45
C ASP A 485 -18.08 -25.16 -6.41
N ALA A 486 -17.42 -24.02 -6.53
CA ALA A 486 -17.61 -22.81 -5.74
C ALA A 486 -19.02 -22.18 -5.90
N ARG A 487 -19.85 -22.69 -6.82
CA ARG A 487 -21.28 -22.36 -6.84
C ARG A 487 -22.02 -22.99 -5.65
N ARG A 488 -21.52 -24.10 -5.09
CA ARG A 488 -21.97 -24.68 -3.81
C ARG A 488 -21.65 -23.80 -2.61
N THR A 489 -20.57 -23.01 -2.69
CA THR A 489 -20.03 -22.18 -1.60
C THR A 489 -20.20 -20.70 -1.90
N SER A 490 -19.23 -20.03 -2.52
CA SER A 490 -19.23 -18.58 -2.80
C SER A 490 -20.51 -18.08 -3.45
N GLY A 491 -21.01 -18.80 -4.46
CA GLY A 491 -22.23 -18.47 -5.19
C GLY A 491 -23.54 -18.86 -4.49
N ASN A 492 -23.48 -19.61 -3.39
CA ASN A 492 -24.65 -20.11 -2.67
C ASN A 492 -25.03 -19.15 -1.55
N THR A 493 -26.29 -18.73 -1.54
CA THR A 493 -26.86 -17.82 -0.53
C THR A 493 -27.14 -18.51 0.81
N ASN A 494 -27.16 -19.84 0.84
CA ASN A 494 -27.37 -20.65 2.04
C ASN A 494 -26.07 -21.21 2.65
N ASN A 495 -24.90 -20.77 2.15
CA ASN A 495 -23.59 -21.27 2.59
C ASN A 495 -22.71 -20.14 3.13
N LEU A 496 -22.01 -20.39 4.24
CA LEU A 496 -21.13 -19.40 4.87
C LEU A 496 -19.71 -19.37 4.31
N ASN A 497 -19.32 -20.29 3.42
CA ASN A 497 -18.01 -20.29 2.78
C ASN A 497 -17.98 -19.36 1.56
N GLY A 498 -16.82 -18.73 1.34
CA GLY A 498 -16.60 -17.78 0.24
C GLY A 498 -17.37 -16.47 0.45
N LYS A 499 -17.38 -15.98 1.69
CA LYS A 499 -18.15 -14.82 2.16
C LYS A 499 -17.29 -13.87 2.99
N ILE A 500 -17.81 -12.65 3.18
CA ILE A 500 -17.48 -11.86 4.36
C ILE A 500 -18.77 -11.73 5.15
N LEU A 501 -18.79 -12.32 6.34
CA LEU A 501 -19.93 -12.33 7.25
C LEU A 501 -19.89 -11.08 8.14
N ARG A 502 -21.04 -10.68 8.67
CA ARG A 502 -21.15 -9.62 9.66
C ARG A 502 -22.18 -9.98 10.72
N ILE A 503 -21.75 -10.07 11.97
CA ILE A 503 -22.58 -10.39 13.13
C ILE A 503 -22.34 -9.36 14.24
N HIS A 504 -23.21 -9.29 15.24
CA HIS A 504 -22.97 -8.56 16.48
C HIS A 504 -22.85 -9.57 17.62
N PRO A 505 -21.63 -9.91 18.07
CA PRO A 505 -21.43 -10.85 19.18
C PRO A 505 -22.00 -10.31 20.49
N GLU A 506 -22.57 -11.20 21.31
CA GLU A 506 -23.12 -10.87 22.62
C GLU A 506 -22.24 -11.45 23.74
N ASP A 507 -22.34 -10.88 24.95
CA ASP A 507 -21.53 -11.26 26.12
C ASP A 507 -21.63 -12.75 26.50
N ASP A 508 -22.76 -13.40 26.23
CA ASP A 508 -23.00 -14.80 26.56
C ASP A 508 -22.40 -15.79 25.54
N GLY A 509 -21.84 -15.27 24.44
CA GLY A 509 -21.30 -16.04 23.33
C GLY A 509 -22.29 -16.28 22.20
N THR A 510 -23.53 -15.77 22.29
CA THR A 510 -24.46 -15.73 21.15
C THR A 510 -24.14 -14.54 20.23
N TYR A 511 -24.95 -14.35 19.19
CA TYR A 511 -24.86 -13.19 18.32
C TYR A 511 -26.23 -12.76 17.80
N THR A 512 -26.33 -11.49 17.43
CA THR A 512 -27.45 -10.94 16.66
C THR A 512 -27.03 -10.59 15.24
N LEU A 513 -28.01 -10.42 14.35
CA LEU A 513 -27.80 -10.07 12.94
C LEU A 513 -27.97 -8.56 12.74
N PRO A 514 -26.90 -7.83 12.34
CA PRO A 514 -26.99 -6.40 12.08
C PRO A 514 -27.85 -6.07 10.86
N GLU A 515 -28.60 -4.97 10.93
CA GLU A 515 -29.33 -4.43 9.77
C GLU A 515 -28.39 -4.07 8.62
N GLY A 516 -28.83 -4.29 7.39
CA GLY A 516 -28.05 -3.99 6.18
C GLY A 516 -27.08 -5.08 5.74
N ASN A 517 -27.17 -6.29 6.33
CA ASN A 517 -26.59 -7.50 5.71
C ASN A 517 -27.27 -7.77 4.36
N LEU A 518 -26.58 -8.52 3.48
CA LEU A 518 -27.07 -8.79 2.13
C LEU A 518 -28.39 -9.55 2.16
N PHE A 519 -28.53 -10.43 3.14
CA PHE A 519 -29.76 -11.16 3.43
C PHE A 519 -30.14 -10.97 4.90
N THR A 520 -31.44 -11.10 5.14
CA THR A 520 -32.06 -11.12 6.48
C THR A 520 -32.14 -12.54 7.04
N GLY A 521 -31.99 -13.57 6.19
CA GLY A 521 -32.24 -14.98 6.54
C GLY A 521 -33.73 -15.34 6.60
N LYS A 522 -34.61 -14.40 6.24
CA LYS A 522 -36.08 -14.53 6.30
C LYS A 522 -36.73 -14.27 4.94
N GLU A 523 -35.93 -14.20 3.88
CA GLU A 523 -36.41 -14.07 2.51
C GLU A 523 -37.42 -15.19 2.20
N THR A 524 -38.52 -14.83 1.55
CA THR A 524 -39.57 -15.78 1.10
C THR A 524 -39.36 -16.23 -0.33
N ASP A 525 -38.35 -15.69 -1.01
CA ASP A 525 -38.03 -15.99 -2.39
C ASP A 525 -37.78 -17.49 -2.57
N GLU A 526 -38.30 -18.03 -3.67
CA GLU A 526 -38.17 -19.44 -4.03
C GLU A 526 -38.60 -20.43 -2.94
N GLY A 527 -39.56 -20.05 -2.09
CA GLY A 527 -40.09 -20.89 -1.01
C GLY A 527 -39.49 -20.64 0.38
N GLY A 528 -38.51 -19.75 0.48
CA GLY A 528 -37.87 -19.32 1.74
C GLY A 528 -36.92 -20.35 2.37
N GLY A 529 -36.17 -19.91 3.39
CA GLY A 529 -35.17 -20.74 4.08
C GLY A 529 -33.92 -21.04 3.25
N LYS A 530 -33.62 -20.19 2.25
CA LYS A 530 -32.55 -20.36 1.26
C LYS A 530 -31.40 -19.35 1.41
N THR A 531 -31.39 -18.60 2.49
CA THR A 531 -30.47 -17.49 2.72
C THR A 531 -29.91 -17.51 4.14
N ARG A 532 -28.65 -17.11 4.28
CA ARG A 532 -28.00 -16.92 5.58
C ARG A 532 -27.91 -15.44 5.89
N GLY A 533 -28.52 -15.04 7.00
CA GLY A 533 -28.58 -13.63 7.43
C GLY A 533 -27.23 -13.06 7.87
N GLU A 534 -26.23 -13.90 8.12
CA GLU A 534 -24.87 -13.49 8.46
C GLU A 534 -24.11 -12.87 7.27
N ILE A 535 -24.55 -13.11 6.04
CA ILE A 535 -23.81 -12.72 4.83
C ILE A 535 -23.91 -11.21 4.63
N TYR A 536 -22.77 -10.52 4.70
CA TYR A 536 -22.64 -9.12 4.28
C TYR A 536 -22.11 -9.02 2.84
N VAL A 537 -21.11 -9.84 2.51
CA VAL A 537 -20.56 -9.97 1.15
C VAL A 537 -20.60 -11.43 0.73
N MET A 538 -21.08 -11.68 -0.49
CA MET A 538 -20.94 -12.97 -1.16
C MET A 538 -20.04 -12.89 -2.39
N GLY A 539 -19.67 -14.04 -2.93
CA GLY A 539 -18.92 -14.12 -4.18
C GLY A 539 -17.46 -13.69 -4.06
N VAL A 540 -16.80 -14.06 -2.96
CA VAL A 540 -15.34 -13.94 -2.78
C VAL A 540 -14.70 -15.34 -2.75
N ARG A 541 -13.40 -15.44 -3.05
CA ARG A 541 -12.68 -16.71 -3.14
C ARG A 541 -11.87 -17.01 -1.88
N ASN A 542 -10.76 -16.29 -1.63
CA ASN A 542 -9.91 -16.51 -0.45
C ASN A 542 -9.50 -15.20 0.26
N PRO A 543 -10.41 -14.53 1.00
CA PRO A 543 -10.07 -13.34 1.76
C PRO A 543 -9.35 -13.68 3.07
N SER A 544 -8.02 -13.80 3.04
CA SER A 544 -7.21 -14.09 4.24
C SER A 544 -7.12 -12.90 5.19
N ARG A 545 -7.12 -11.66 4.67
CA ARG A 545 -7.03 -10.41 5.43
C ARG A 545 -8.13 -9.45 5.04
N ILE A 546 -8.66 -8.74 6.04
CA ILE A 546 -9.63 -7.66 5.89
C ILE A 546 -9.28 -6.53 6.87
N ALA A 547 -9.80 -5.34 6.61
CA ALA A 547 -9.71 -4.21 7.51
C ALA A 547 -11.01 -3.40 7.44
N VAL A 548 -11.48 -2.89 8.57
CA VAL A 548 -12.55 -1.90 8.60
C VAL A 548 -11.94 -0.60 9.12
N ASP A 549 -12.11 0.47 8.34
CA ASP A 549 -11.67 1.79 8.77
C ASP A 549 -12.64 2.36 9.80
N GLN A 550 -12.23 2.39 11.08
CA GLN A 550 -13.06 2.83 12.21
C GLN A 550 -13.65 4.23 12.04
N LYS A 551 -13.00 5.10 11.25
CA LYS A 551 -13.50 6.46 11.01
C LYS A 551 -14.71 6.49 10.06
N THR A 552 -14.83 5.52 9.16
CA THR A 552 -15.83 5.53 8.08
C THR A 552 -16.73 4.30 8.04
N ASP A 553 -16.44 3.26 8.83
CA ASP A 553 -17.05 1.92 8.78
C ASP A 553 -16.97 1.26 7.38
N ILE A 554 -16.01 1.68 6.55
CA ILE A 554 -15.81 1.06 5.23
C ILE A 554 -14.95 -0.19 5.38
N LEU A 555 -15.43 -1.29 4.82
CA LEU A 555 -14.72 -2.56 4.73
C LEU A 555 -13.76 -2.53 3.54
N TYR A 556 -12.51 -2.89 3.79
CA TYR A 556 -11.48 -3.14 2.79
C TYR A 556 -11.11 -4.61 2.84
N ALA A 557 -11.07 -5.25 1.68
CA ALA A 557 -10.76 -6.67 1.57
C ALA A 557 -9.94 -6.95 0.32
N GLY A 558 -9.14 -8.02 0.39
CA GLY A 558 -8.40 -8.57 -0.74
C GLY A 558 -8.50 -10.08 -0.72
N TRP A 559 -8.52 -10.72 -1.88
CA TRP A 559 -8.63 -12.17 -1.99
C TRP A 559 -7.92 -12.74 -3.22
N VAL A 560 -7.42 -13.96 -3.03
CA VAL A 560 -6.68 -14.71 -4.05
C VAL A 560 -7.61 -15.26 -5.14
N GLY A 561 -7.26 -15.05 -6.40
CA GLY A 561 -7.96 -15.54 -7.59
C GLY A 561 -7.66 -17.01 -7.93
N PRO A 562 -8.25 -17.55 -9.02
CA PRO A 562 -8.01 -18.92 -9.47
C PRO A 562 -6.61 -19.09 -10.07
N ASP A 563 -6.28 -20.18 -10.76
CA ASP A 563 -4.87 -20.52 -11.07
C ASP A 563 -4.49 -20.45 -12.56
N ALA A 564 -5.41 -20.03 -13.44
CA ALA A 564 -5.17 -19.94 -14.88
C ALA A 564 -4.16 -18.83 -15.18
N PRO A 565 -3.00 -19.14 -15.80
CA PRO A 565 -1.97 -18.13 -16.01
C PRO A 565 -2.37 -17.11 -17.08
N GLU A 566 -3.20 -17.49 -18.06
CA GLU A 566 -3.57 -16.66 -19.22
C GLU A 566 -5.09 -16.61 -19.41
N PRO A 567 -5.63 -15.55 -20.06
CA PRO A 567 -7.03 -15.50 -20.41
C PRO A 567 -7.37 -16.49 -21.52
N SER A 568 -8.63 -16.92 -21.58
CA SER A 568 -9.14 -17.85 -22.59
C SER A 568 -10.40 -17.31 -23.26
N SER A 569 -10.36 -17.25 -24.59
CA SER A 569 -11.56 -16.99 -25.40
C SER A 569 -12.63 -18.08 -25.28
N THR A 570 -12.29 -19.22 -24.67
CA THR A 570 -13.23 -20.32 -24.35
C THR A 570 -13.77 -20.20 -22.93
N TRP A 571 -12.89 -20.01 -21.94
CA TRP A 571 -13.26 -20.16 -20.53
C TRP A 571 -13.44 -18.86 -19.76
N GLY A 572 -12.81 -17.77 -20.17
CA GLY A 572 -12.91 -16.46 -19.52
C GLY A 572 -11.57 -15.90 -19.04
N PRO A 573 -11.57 -15.05 -18.00
CA PRO A 573 -10.36 -14.36 -17.56
C PRO A 573 -9.31 -15.30 -16.95
N ALA A 574 -8.06 -14.83 -16.94
CA ALA A 574 -6.97 -15.44 -16.19
C ALA A 574 -7.22 -15.38 -14.66
N LYS A 575 -6.26 -15.85 -13.86
CA LYS A 575 -6.15 -15.55 -12.44
C LYS A 575 -6.22 -14.05 -12.20
N TYR A 576 -7.18 -13.62 -11.39
CA TYR A 576 -7.26 -12.26 -10.85
C TYR A 576 -7.24 -12.26 -9.34
N ASP A 577 -6.15 -11.79 -8.76
CA ASP A 577 -6.13 -11.37 -7.37
C ASP A 577 -6.78 -10.00 -7.27
N THR A 578 -7.58 -9.80 -6.24
CA THR A 578 -8.56 -8.72 -6.21
C THR A 578 -8.51 -7.97 -4.90
N PHE A 579 -8.66 -6.65 -4.94
CA PHE A 579 -8.96 -5.83 -3.77
C PHE A 579 -10.22 -4.99 -3.99
N ALA A 580 -10.99 -4.80 -2.93
CA ALA A 580 -12.21 -3.99 -2.96
C ALA A 580 -12.40 -3.12 -1.72
N LYS A 581 -12.82 -1.87 -1.95
CA LYS A 581 -13.39 -0.93 -0.99
C LYS A 581 -14.91 -1.13 -0.97
N ILE A 582 -15.41 -1.77 0.06
CA ILE A 582 -16.79 -2.24 0.20
C ILE A 582 -17.55 -1.34 1.18
N THR A 583 -18.42 -0.50 0.62
CA THR A 583 -19.22 0.50 1.36
C THR A 583 -20.65 0.04 1.63
N LYS A 584 -21.11 -1.06 1.02
CA LYS A 584 -22.41 -1.70 1.28
C LYS A 584 -22.38 -3.19 0.96
N ALA A 585 -23.23 -3.98 1.61
CA ALA A 585 -23.43 -5.40 1.35
C ALA A 585 -23.68 -5.72 -0.13
N GLY A 586 -23.17 -6.85 -0.65
CA GLY A 586 -23.33 -7.22 -2.08
C GLY A 586 -22.60 -8.48 -2.53
N ASN A 587 -22.65 -8.75 -3.85
CA ASN A 587 -22.00 -9.89 -4.49
C ASN A 587 -20.79 -9.45 -5.32
N GLN A 588 -19.59 -9.97 -5.02
CA GLN A 588 -18.34 -9.67 -5.72
C GLN A 588 -18.04 -10.59 -6.92
N GLY A 589 -18.98 -11.48 -7.24
CA GLY A 589 -19.07 -12.14 -8.54
C GLY A 589 -18.49 -13.55 -8.62
N TRP A 590 -17.55 -13.95 -7.75
CA TRP A 590 -16.97 -15.29 -7.80
C TRP A 590 -18.03 -16.37 -7.49
N PRO A 591 -18.11 -17.50 -8.22
CA PRO A 591 -17.23 -17.94 -9.31
C PRO A 591 -17.69 -17.57 -10.73
N TYR A 592 -18.67 -16.69 -10.87
CA TYR A 592 -19.32 -16.36 -12.14
C TYR A 592 -18.56 -15.27 -12.92
N CYS A 593 -18.16 -14.21 -12.24
CA CYS A 593 -17.53 -13.03 -12.83
C CYS A 593 -16.39 -12.51 -11.95
N MET A 594 -15.38 -11.89 -12.55
CA MET A 594 -14.25 -11.26 -11.84
C MET A 594 -13.87 -9.89 -12.42
N GLY A 595 -13.00 -9.16 -11.72
CA GLY A 595 -12.52 -7.84 -12.14
C GLY A 595 -13.66 -6.85 -12.33
N ASN A 596 -13.74 -6.27 -13.53
CA ASN A 596 -14.79 -5.35 -13.97
C ASN A 596 -15.95 -6.08 -14.69
N LYS A 597 -16.58 -7.07 -14.03
CA LYS A 597 -17.64 -7.93 -14.62
C LYS A 597 -17.17 -8.66 -15.89
N GLN A 598 -16.06 -9.36 -15.80
CA GLN A 598 -15.59 -10.29 -16.83
C GLN A 598 -16.17 -11.69 -16.53
N PRO A 599 -17.11 -12.21 -17.34
CA PRO A 599 -17.76 -13.48 -17.06
C PRO A 599 -16.87 -14.67 -17.41
N TYR A 600 -16.96 -15.74 -16.61
CA TYR A 600 -16.55 -17.08 -17.00
C TYR A 600 -17.65 -17.77 -17.81
N ARG A 601 -17.29 -18.90 -18.41
CA ARG A 601 -18.22 -19.79 -19.10
C ARG A 601 -18.64 -20.95 -18.20
N ASP A 602 -19.91 -21.32 -18.23
CA ASP A 602 -20.42 -22.41 -17.40
C ASP A 602 -19.96 -23.78 -17.91
N ARG A 603 -19.78 -24.73 -16.98
CA ARG A 603 -19.32 -26.10 -17.26
C ARG A 603 -20.53 -27.01 -17.45
N ASN A 604 -20.54 -27.76 -18.55
CA ASN A 604 -21.62 -28.71 -18.82
C ASN A 604 -21.47 -30.00 -18.00
N LEU A 605 -22.59 -30.66 -17.71
CA LEU A 605 -22.61 -32.05 -17.24
C LEU A 605 -23.27 -32.96 -18.29
N PRO A 606 -22.81 -34.22 -18.44
CA PRO A 606 -21.77 -34.91 -17.66
C PRO A 606 -20.33 -34.62 -18.14
N ASP A 607 -20.12 -33.68 -19.07
CA ASP A 607 -18.83 -33.41 -19.71
C ASP A 607 -18.39 -31.95 -19.49
N PRO A 608 -17.64 -31.67 -18.40
CA PRO A 608 -17.16 -30.32 -18.06
C PRO A 608 -16.19 -29.71 -19.07
N GLY A 609 -15.66 -30.50 -20.01
CA GLY A 609 -14.83 -30.01 -21.11
C GLY A 609 -15.64 -29.27 -22.18
N LYS A 610 -16.97 -29.44 -22.19
CA LYS A 610 -17.87 -28.74 -23.12
C LYS A 610 -18.44 -27.48 -22.45
N PRO A 611 -18.11 -26.27 -22.95
CA PRO A 611 -18.62 -25.05 -22.36
C PRO A 611 -20.10 -24.82 -22.71
N LEU A 612 -20.86 -24.28 -21.75
CA LEU A 612 -22.22 -23.78 -21.93
C LEU A 612 -22.20 -22.29 -22.35
N GLY A 613 -23.18 -21.49 -21.91
CA GLY A 613 -23.20 -20.05 -22.12
C GLY A 613 -22.21 -19.30 -21.21
N TRP A 614 -21.96 -18.04 -21.55
CA TRP A 614 -21.32 -17.09 -20.63
C TRP A 614 -22.30 -16.75 -19.50
N TYR A 615 -21.80 -16.56 -18.28
CA TYR A 615 -22.64 -16.03 -17.22
C TYR A 615 -23.06 -14.58 -17.52
N ASP A 616 -24.30 -14.24 -17.23
CA ASP A 616 -24.80 -12.87 -17.24
C ASP A 616 -24.52 -12.24 -15.86
N CYS A 617 -23.47 -11.42 -15.77
CA CYS A 617 -23.05 -10.80 -14.52
C CYS A 617 -24.11 -9.88 -13.89
N ASP A 618 -25.10 -9.42 -14.65
CA ASP A 618 -26.19 -8.58 -14.16
C ASP A 618 -27.46 -9.38 -13.78
N ASN A 619 -27.55 -10.64 -14.22
CA ASN A 619 -28.68 -11.53 -13.93
C ASN A 619 -28.18 -12.94 -13.57
N LEU A 620 -27.37 -13.03 -12.51
CA LEU A 620 -26.72 -14.27 -12.13
C LEU A 620 -27.71 -15.35 -11.68
N LYS A 621 -27.41 -16.58 -12.11
CA LYS A 621 -28.16 -17.77 -11.72
C LYS A 621 -27.24 -18.86 -11.19
N ASN A 622 -27.55 -19.37 -10.00
CA ASN A 622 -26.89 -20.51 -9.42
C ASN A 622 -27.66 -21.81 -9.75
N GLU A 623 -27.39 -22.36 -10.93
CA GLU A 623 -27.98 -23.60 -11.42
C GLU A 623 -27.12 -24.84 -11.12
N SER A 624 -26.17 -24.71 -10.17
CA SER A 624 -25.37 -25.85 -9.73
C SER A 624 -26.28 -26.95 -9.17
N PRO A 625 -26.00 -28.24 -9.46
CA PRO A 625 -26.68 -29.36 -8.81
C PRO A 625 -26.42 -29.43 -7.30
N ASN A 626 -25.41 -28.70 -6.81
CA ASN A 626 -25.04 -28.61 -5.40
C ASN A 626 -25.59 -27.35 -4.71
N ASN A 627 -26.46 -26.58 -5.36
CA ASN A 627 -27.08 -25.39 -4.78
C ASN A 627 -28.33 -25.74 -3.96
N ASP A 628 -28.31 -25.39 -2.68
CA ASP A 628 -29.48 -25.44 -1.79
C ASP A 628 -29.99 -24.04 -1.41
N GLY A 629 -29.39 -22.98 -1.97
CA GLY A 629 -29.83 -21.60 -1.81
C GLY A 629 -30.80 -21.13 -2.89
N LEU A 630 -30.79 -19.82 -3.13
CA LEU A 630 -31.52 -19.18 -4.21
C LEU A 630 -30.87 -19.55 -5.55
N VAL A 631 -31.70 -19.76 -6.57
CA VAL A 631 -31.24 -19.85 -7.96
C VAL A 631 -30.96 -18.46 -8.48
N ASN A 632 -31.87 -17.51 -8.30
CA ASN A 632 -31.65 -16.12 -8.72
C ASN A 632 -30.90 -15.38 -7.61
N ILE A 633 -29.65 -15.03 -7.87
CA ILE A 633 -28.76 -14.39 -6.88
C ILE A 633 -28.48 -12.94 -7.25
N PRO A 634 -28.05 -12.09 -6.30
CA PRO A 634 -27.72 -10.70 -6.60
C PRO A 634 -26.66 -10.57 -7.70
N PRO A 635 -26.72 -9.50 -8.53
CA PRO A 635 -25.75 -9.28 -9.60
C PRO A 635 -24.33 -9.09 -9.07
N ALA A 636 -23.35 -9.45 -9.89
CA ALA A 636 -21.94 -9.18 -9.59
C ALA A 636 -21.67 -7.67 -9.59
N ARG A 637 -20.70 -7.24 -8.77
CA ARG A 637 -20.19 -5.86 -8.74
C ARG A 637 -18.84 -5.77 -9.40
N ASN A 638 -18.47 -4.55 -9.79
CA ASN A 638 -17.12 -4.25 -10.19
C ASN A 638 -16.22 -4.20 -8.96
N ASN A 639 -15.02 -4.77 -9.07
CA ASN A 639 -13.99 -4.63 -8.06
C ASN A 639 -13.13 -3.37 -8.34
N ASN A 640 -12.47 -2.85 -7.30
CA ASN A 640 -11.64 -1.64 -7.43
C ASN A 640 -10.31 -1.94 -8.11
N ILE A 641 -9.70 -3.08 -7.78
CA ILE A 641 -8.35 -3.45 -8.19
C ILE A 641 -8.36 -4.93 -8.53
N TRP A 642 -7.79 -5.30 -9.67
CA TRP A 642 -7.58 -6.71 -10.01
C TRP A 642 -6.31 -6.88 -10.82
N TYR A 643 -5.52 -7.92 -10.57
CA TYR A 643 -4.28 -8.14 -11.31
C TYR A 643 -4.05 -9.61 -11.61
N SER A 644 -3.45 -9.83 -12.77
CA SER A 644 -3.04 -11.14 -13.26
C SER A 644 -1.52 -11.20 -13.39
N PRO A 645 -0.92 -12.37 -13.69
CA PRO A 645 0.52 -12.47 -13.95
C PRO A 645 1.02 -11.48 -15.02
N GLN A 646 0.15 -11.07 -15.95
CA GLN A 646 0.47 -10.11 -17.00
C GLN A 646 0.57 -8.66 -16.49
N GLY A 647 -0.12 -8.34 -15.39
CA GLY A 647 -0.18 -7.01 -14.80
C GLY A 647 -1.58 -6.62 -14.31
N GLY A 648 -1.69 -5.39 -13.81
CA GLY A 648 -2.88 -4.87 -13.14
C GLY A 648 -3.93 -4.26 -14.05
N GLY A 649 -5.18 -4.38 -13.61
CA GLY A 649 -6.39 -3.93 -14.28
C GLY A 649 -6.53 -4.44 -15.72
N PRO A 650 -6.27 -5.72 -16.05
CA PRO A 650 -6.42 -6.23 -17.41
C PRO A 650 -7.86 -6.08 -17.90
N ASP A 651 -8.02 -5.46 -19.07
CA ASP A 651 -9.30 -5.25 -19.74
C ASP A 651 -9.17 -5.52 -21.24
N PHE A 652 -10.30 -5.86 -21.88
CA PHE A 652 -10.33 -6.28 -23.29
C PHE A 652 -11.52 -5.63 -24.02
N PRO A 653 -11.45 -5.49 -25.36
CA PRO A 653 -12.61 -5.15 -26.18
C PRO A 653 -13.78 -6.11 -25.93
N ARG A 654 -14.99 -5.58 -25.82
CA ARG A 654 -16.22 -6.35 -25.59
C ARG A 654 -17.07 -6.44 -26.85
N ASN A 655 -17.73 -7.58 -27.04
CA ASN A 655 -18.73 -7.76 -28.10
C ASN A 655 -20.08 -7.10 -27.73
N ALA A 656 -21.09 -7.24 -28.60
CA ALA A 656 -22.41 -6.65 -28.38
C ALA A 656 -23.14 -7.17 -27.12
N ASP A 657 -22.80 -8.38 -26.68
CA ASP A 657 -23.34 -9.02 -25.47
C ASP A 657 -22.52 -8.68 -24.21
N GLY A 658 -21.53 -7.77 -24.31
CA GLY A 658 -20.69 -7.34 -23.21
C GLY A 658 -19.57 -8.33 -22.82
N VAL A 659 -19.39 -9.41 -23.60
CA VAL A 659 -18.36 -10.44 -23.35
C VAL A 659 -17.00 -9.94 -23.85
N PRO A 660 -15.96 -9.90 -23.00
CA PRO A 660 -14.59 -9.56 -23.41
C PRO A 660 -14.01 -10.56 -24.41
N SER A 661 -13.10 -10.10 -25.28
CA SER A 661 -12.46 -10.98 -26.27
C SER A 661 -11.52 -12.03 -25.67
N TYR A 662 -10.95 -11.73 -24.50
CA TYR A 662 -9.96 -12.54 -23.78
C TYR A 662 -8.72 -12.92 -24.61
N LYS A 663 -8.42 -12.15 -25.65
CA LYS A 663 -7.20 -12.33 -26.44
C LYS A 663 -6.10 -11.44 -25.88
N LEU A 664 -4.96 -12.04 -25.61
CA LEU A 664 -3.86 -11.35 -24.92
C LEU A 664 -3.29 -10.18 -25.75
N ASP A 665 -3.29 -10.28 -27.08
CA ASP A 665 -2.84 -9.22 -27.99
C ASP A 665 -3.80 -8.01 -28.07
N GLU A 666 -5.04 -8.15 -27.57
CA GLU A 666 -6.02 -7.08 -27.46
C GLU A 666 -6.11 -6.49 -26.03
N GLN A 667 -5.28 -6.96 -25.09
CA GLN A 667 -5.31 -6.56 -23.68
C GLN A 667 -4.83 -5.12 -23.47
N THR A 668 -5.51 -4.40 -22.58
CA THR A 668 -5.02 -3.15 -21.97
C THR A 668 -4.86 -3.33 -20.47
N LEU A 669 -3.75 -2.88 -19.90
CA LEU A 669 -3.51 -2.85 -18.46
C LEU A 669 -3.89 -1.47 -17.90
N ARG A 670 -4.85 -1.43 -16.97
CA ARG A 670 -5.36 -0.19 -16.38
C ARG A 670 -4.62 0.22 -15.10
N GLU A 671 -3.91 -0.71 -14.47
CA GLU A 671 -3.17 -0.49 -13.22
C GLU A 671 -1.71 -0.95 -13.39
N PRO A 672 -0.92 -0.26 -14.23
CA PRO A 672 0.43 -0.71 -14.61
C PRO A 672 1.44 -0.75 -13.45
N TRP A 673 1.12 -0.12 -12.32
CA TRP A 673 1.89 -0.17 -11.07
C TRP A 673 1.74 -1.51 -10.33
N LEU A 674 0.66 -2.25 -10.58
CA LEU A 674 0.39 -3.53 -9.93
C LEU A 674 0.84 -4.67 -10.85
N LYS A 675 2.05 -5.17 -10.64
CA LYS A 675 2.62 -6.27 -11.42
C LYS A 675 3.52 -7.12 -10.52
N GLY A 676 3.65 -8.40 -10.86
CA GLY A 676 4.51 -9.35 -10.14
C GLY A 676 3.80 -9.99 -8.95
N GLY A 677 4.59 -10.43 -7.98
CA GLY A 677 4.12 -11.18 -6.82
C GLY A 677 3.70 -12.62 -7.13
N GLY A 678 3.42 -13.38 -6.07
CA GLY A 678 2.91 -14.75 -6.14
C GLY A 678 1.44 -14.85 -6.55
N GLN A 679 0.78 -13.71 -6.78
CA GLN A 679 -0.67 -13.59 -6.90
C GLN A 679 -1.33 -14.22 -5.66
N ALA A 680 -1.06 -13.60 -4.53
CA ALA A 680 -1.69 -13.90 -3.26
C ALA A 680 -1.96 -12.58 -2.51
N ALA A 681 -3.05 -11.92 -2.85
CA ALA A 681 -3.46 -10.63 -2.31
C ALA A 681 -3.57 -10.64 -0.78
N MET A 682 -2.88 -9.69 -0.15
CA MET A 682 -2.85 -9.46 1.30
C MET A 682 -3.31 -8.04 1.58
N ASN A 683 -4.59 -7.91 1.93
CA ASN A 683 -5.18 -6.60 2.24
C ASN A 683 -4.55 -5.97 3.47
N GLY A 684 -4.34 -4.66 3.42
CA GLY A 684 -3.85 -3.87 4.54
C GLY A 684 -4.83 -2.85 5.10
N PRO A 685 -4.36 -2.12 6.13
CA PRO A 685 -5.15 -1.11 6.81
C PRO A 685 -5.28 0.16 5.96
N VAL A 686 -6.21 1.03 6.37
CA VAL A 686 -6.17 2.45 6.02
C VAL A 686 -5.42 3.17 7.13
N TYR A 687 -4.39 3.94 6.80
CA TYR A 687 -3.69 4.72 7.82
C TYR A 687 -4.55 5.90 8.28
N ARG A 688 -4.63 6.12 9.59
CA ARG A 688 -5.31 7.28 10.19
C ARG A 688 -4.33 8.07 11.03
N TYR A 689 -3.99 9.27 10.57
CA TYR A 689 -3.07 10.13 11.31
C TYR A 689 -3.78 10.76 12.51
N ASP A 690 -3.22 10.54 13.69
CA ASP A 690 -3.63 11.22 14.91
C ASP A 690 -2.73 12.45 15.16
N ALA A 691 -3.32 13.64 15.11
CA ALA A 691 -2.62 14.89 15.35
C ALA A 691 -2.37 15.16 16.85
N ASP A 692 -3.19 14.58 17.73
CA ASP A 692 -3.13 14.78 19.18
C ASP A 692 -2.14 13.80 19.85
N SER A 693 -1.75 12.74 19.15
CA SER A 693 -0.72 11.79 19.62
C SER A 693 0.69 12.40 19.65
N ASP A 694 1.39 12.24 20.76
CA ASP A 694 2.80 12.64 20.93
C ASP A 694 3.80 11.57 20.44
N ALA A 695 3.33 10.50 19.80
CA ALA A 695 4.18 9.42 19.32
C ALA A 695 5.19 9.95 18.28
N LYS A 696 6.49 9.73 18.55
CA LYS A 696 7.59 10.23 17.71
C LYS A 696 7.82 9.41 16.45
N ASP A 697 7.48 8.13 16.52
CA ASP A 697 7.74 7.14 15.46
C ASP A 697 6.58 7.04 14.45
N LYS A 698 5.51 7.82 14.66
CA LYS A 698 4.28 7.78 13.85
C LYS A 698 4.54 8.24 12.43
N TRP A 699 3.87 7.59 11.49
CA TRP A 699 3.95 7.99 10.08
C TRP A 699 3.32 9.38 9.87
N PRO A 700 3.86 10.19 8.93
CA PRO A 700 3.39 11.55 8.75
C PRO A 700 1.97 11.62 8.18
N ALA A 701 1.33 12.78 8.35
CA ALA A 701 -0.05 13.03 7.91
C ALA A 701 -0.27 12.83 6.40
N TYR A 702 0.78 12.84 5.59
CA TYR A 702 0.73 12.49 4.16
C TYR A 702 0.01 11.16 3.90
N TRP A 703 0.21 10.16 4.76
CA TRP A 703 -0.37 8.82 4.59
C TRP A 703 -1.83 8.72 5.04
N ASP A 704 -2.38 9.73 5.72
CA ASP A 704 -3.73 9.68 6.28
C ASP A 704 -4.77 9.43 5.20
N GLY A 705 -5.62 8.43 5.41
CA GLY A 705 -6.65 7.99 4.49
C GLY A 705 -6.16 7.12 3.33
N LYS A 706 -4.85 6.85 3.20
CA LYS A 706 -4.35 5.94 2.16
C LYS A 706 -4.57 4.49 2.57
N TRP A 707 -5.02 3.68 1.61
CA TRP A 707 -5.27 2.25 1.79
C TRP A 707 -4.06 1.43 1.35
N PHE A 708 -3.59 0.55 2.23
CA PHE A 708 -2.41 -0.28 2.00
C PHE A 708 -2.84 -1.61 1.36
N VAL A 709 -2.18 -1.97 0.26
CA VAL A 709 -2.38 -3.24 -0.44
C VAL A 709 -1.03 -3.89 -0.71
N GLY A 710 -0.97 -5.21 -0.66
CA GLY A 710 0.25 -5.95 -0.98
C GLY A 710 -0.02 -7.37 -1.45
N ASP A 711 1.00 -8.01 -2.02
CA ASP A 711 0.99 -9.43 -2.33
C ASP A 711 1.82 -10.20 -1.30
N PHE A 712 1.45 -11.45 -1.02
CA PHE A 712 2.10 -12.30 -0.05
C PHE A 712 3.53 -12.63 -0.42
N TYR A 713 3.80 -13.05 -1.66
CA TYR A 713 4.95 -13.89 -1.95
C TYR A 713 5.85 -13.25 -2.99
N ASP A 714 7.16 -13.42 -2.78
CA ASP A 714 8.31 -13.07 -3.65
C ASP A 714 9.18 -11.89 -3.15
N GLY A 715 10.43 -11.87 -3.61
CA GLY A 715 11.41 -10.80 -3.34
C GLY A 715 11.06 -9.47 -4.02
N ASP A 716 10.14 -9.47 -4.98
CA ASP A 716 9.67 -8.30 -5.73
C ASP A 716 8.14 -8.14 -5.62
N GLN A 717 7.55 -8.55 -4.48
CA GLN A 717 6.11 -8.46 -4.28
C GLN A 717 5.64 -6.98 -4.30
N PRO A 718 4.55 -6.63 -5.01
CA PRO A 718 4.08 -5.26 -5.02
C PRO A 718 3.50 -4.88 -3.65
N ARG A 719 3.93 -3.73 -3.10
CA ARG A 719 3.32 -3.10 -1.91
C ARG A 719 3.04 -1.64 -2.18
N HIS A 720 1.79 -1.22 -2.00
CA HIS A 720 1.38 0.14 -2.34
C HIS A 720 0.46 0.75 -1.30
N ALA A 721 0.56 2.07 -1.15
CA ALA A 721 -0.45 2.88 -0.49
C ALA A 721 -1.25 3.65 -1.54
N LEU A 722 -2.57 3.56 -1.46
CA LEU A 722 -3.48 3.99 -2.51
C LEU A 722 -4.29 5.20 -2.08
N VAL A 723 -4.47 6.15 -3.00
CA VAL A 723 -5.48 7.18 -2.90
C VAL A 723 -6.68 6.73 -3.70
N MET A 724 -7.78 6.43 -2.99
CA MET A 724 -9.05 6.12 -3.64
C MET A 724 -9.79 7.43 -3.96
N PRO A 725 -10.41 7.55 -5.14
CA PRO A 725 -11.22 8.72 -5.50
C PRO A 725 -12.31 9.04 -4.46
N GLU A 726 -12.55 10.35 -4.24
CA GLU A 726 -13.65 10.85 -3.41
C GLU A 726 -14.98 10.76 -4.16
N GLY A 727 -16.07 10.49 -3.44
CA GLY A 727 -17.42 10.60 -4.00
C GLY A 727 -17.89 9.44 -4.87
N ASP A 728 -17.13 8.35 -4.97
CA ASP A 728 -17.68 7.09 -5.46
C ASP A 728 -18.72 6.57 -4.47
N GLY A 729 -19.98 6.80 -4.84
CA GLY A 729 -21.13 6.20 -4.21
C GLY A 729 -20.99 4.68 -4.12
N PRO A 730 -21.84 4.04 -3.31
CA PRO A 730 -21.48 2.80 -2.68
C PRO A 730 -21.27 1.64 -3.66
N GLY A 731 -20.05 1.11 -3.79
CA GLY A 731 -19.72 -0.23 -4.30
C GLY A 731 -20.25 -0.60 -5.69
N GLU A 732 -20.74 0.34 -6.49
CA GLU A 732 -21.34 0.07 -7.80
C GLU A 732 -20.38 0.34 -8.96
N THR A 733 -19.42 1.25 -8.82
CA THR A 733 -18.59 1.70 -9.96
C THR A 733 -17.26 0.97 -10.11
N GLY A 734 -16.71 0.34 -9.06
CA GLY A 734 -15.39 -0.29 -9.12
C GLY A 734 -14.31 0.68 -9.59
N ALA A 735 -14.33 1.91 -9.06
CA ALA A 735 -13.39 2.95 -9.43
C ALA A 735 -11.96 2.52 -9.09
N LEU A 736 -11.06 2.77 -10.05
CA LEU A 736 -9.64 2.51 -9.92
C LEU A 736 -9.00 3.53 -8.96
N PRO A 737 -7.88 3.19 -8.31
CA PRO A 737 -7.10 4.16 -7.53
C PRO A 737 -6.71 5.37 -8.39
N ALA A 738 -6.84 6.57 -7.80
CA ALA A 738 -6.42 7.81 -8.45
C ALA A 738 -4.88 7.94 -8.44
N HIS A 739 -4.24 7.35 -7.43
CA HIS A 739 -2.80 7.39 -7.24
C HIS A 739 -2.34 6.17 -6.42
N ALA A 740 -1.14 5.67 -6.72
CA ALA A 740 -0.44 4.62 -5.98
C ALA A 740 0.99 5.06 -5.64
N GLU A 741 1.37 4.90 -4.37
CA GLU A 741 2.72 5.11 -3.88
C GLU A 741 3.36 3.76 -3.58
N SER A 742 4.55 3.46 -4.11
CA SER A 742 5.26 2.22 -3.78
C SER A 742 5.78 2.28 -2.35
N LEU A 743 5.65 1.16 -1.66
CA LEU A 743 6.15 0.96 -0.30
C LEU A 743 7.37 0.04 -0.28
N ASP A 744 7.84 -0.47 -1.42
CA ASP A 744 8.86 -1.54 -1.48
C ASP A 744 10.18 -1.11 -0.84
N SER A 745 10.53 0.18 -0.94
CA SER A 745 11.73 0.71 -0.30
C SER A 745 11.49 1.13 1.17
N ILE A 746 10.26 1.47 1.55
CA ILE A 746 9.89 1.84 2.94
C ILE A 746 9.75 0.59 3.82
N ILE A 747 9.14 -0.46 3.27
CA ILE A 747 8.92 -1.76 3.89
C ILE A 747 9.87 -2.73 3.16
N PRO A 748 11.11 -2.90 3.65
CA PRO A 748 12.19 -3.52 2.89
C PRO A 748 11.78 -4.92 2.41
N VAL A 749 11.83 -5.13 1.08
CA VAL A 749 11.50 -6.41 0.44
C VAL A 749 12.77 -7.26 0.25
N GLY A 750 12.62 -8.58 0.23
CA GLY A 750 13.67 -9.51 -0.18
C GLY A 750 14.30 -10.30 0.97
N GLU A 751 15.41 -10.99 0.70
CA GLU A 751 15.99 -11.98 1.63
C GLU A 751 16.38 -11.42 3.00
N GLY A 752 16.91 -10.18 3.02
CA GLY A 752 17.27 -9.47 4.25
C GLY A 752 16.13 -8.63 4.84
N GLY A 753 14.97 -8.59 4.19
CA GLY A 753 13.79 -7.84 4.60
C GLY A 753 12.57 -8.77 4.79
N ILE A 754 11.38 -8.17 4.65
CA ILE A 754 10.10 -8.86 4.69
C ILE A 754 9.88 -9.46 3.30
N ARG A 755 9.95 -10.79 3.18
CA ARG A 755 9.74 -11.47 1.89
C ARG A 755 8.34 -12.05 1.73
N ASN A 756 7.73 -12.54 2.80
CA ASN A 756 6.43 -13.17 2.70
C ASN A 756 5.39 -12.40 3.54
N LEU A 757 4.83 -11.30 3.00
CA LEU A 757 3.92 -10.39 3.72
C LEU A 757 2.61 -11.08 4.11
N MET A 758 2.42 -11.38 5.38
CA MET A 758 1.27 -12.18 5.82
C MET A 758 0.17 -11.37 6.50
N ASP A 759 0.52 -10.35 7.26
CA ASP A 759 -0.42 -9.39 7.84
C ASP A 759 0.31 -8.10 8.21
N TRP A 760 -0.43 -7.03 8.40
CA TRP A 760 0.10 -5.74 8.81
C TRP A 760 -0.98 -4.83 9.41
N LYS A 761 -0.62 -4.12 10.48
CA LYS A 761 -1.53 -3.28 11.27
C LYS A 761 -0.79 -2.04 11.76
N PHE A 762 -1.48 -0.91 11.81
CA PHE A 762 -0.94 0.26 12.52
C PHE A 762 -1.22 0.12 14.02
N GLY A 763 -0.23 0.44 14.86
CA GLY A 763 -0.39 0.52 16.30
C GLY A 763 -0.91 1.90 16.76
N PRO A 764 -1.32 2.03 18.03
CA PRO A 764 -1.67 3.33 18.62
C PRO A 764 -0.48 4.31 18.66
N ASP A 765 0.74 3.81 18.52
CA ASP A 765 1.97 4.60 18.36
C ASP A 765 2.18 5.15 16.94
N GLY A 766 1.26 4.83 16.01
CA GLY A 766 1.32 5.23 14.60
C GLY A 766 2.42 4.54 13.79
N ALA A 767 3.07 3.50 14.33
CA ALA A 767 4.01 2.66 13.59
C ALA A 767 3.26 1.52 12.87
N LEU A 768 3.84 1.02 11.79
CA LEU A 768 3.31 -0.13 11.05
C LEU A 768 3.95 -1.42 11.56
N TYR A 769 3.15 -2.37 12.02
CA TYR A 769 3.58 -3.71 12.40
C TYR A 769 3.31 -4.66 11.24
N VAL A 770 4.28 -5.51 10.88
CA VAL A 770 4.20 -6.41 9.72
C VAL A 770 4.63 -7.82 10.10
N LEU A 771 3.81 -8.82 9.76
CA LEU A 771 4.16 -10.23 9.85
C LEU A 771 4.84 -10.69 8.55
N ASP A 772 6.07 -11.20 8.67
CA ASP A 772 6.75 -11.99 7.65
C ASP A 772 6.55 -13.47 7.95
N TYR A 773 5.95 -14.20 7.01
CA TYR A 773 5.68 -15.64 7.12
C TYR A 773 6.96 -16.48 7.23
N GLY A 774 8.06 -16.04 6.63
CA GLY A 774 9.31 -16.80 6.57
C GLY A 774 9.70 -17.09 5.12
N ARG A 775 10.32 -18.23 4.84
CA ARG A 775 10.74 -18.66 3.49
C ARG A 775 10.13 -19.99 3.06
N GLY A 776 9.60 -20.78 3.99
CA GLY A 776 8.83 -21.98 3.68
C GLY A 776 7.34 -21.73 3.40
N PHE A 777 6.63 -22.80 3.03
CA PHE A 777 5.17 -22.87 2.90
C PHE A 777 4.61 -23.94 3.84
N PHE A 778 3.52 -23.63 4.55
CA PHE A 778 2.89 -24.54 5.53
C PHE A 778 3.81 -24.95 6.68
N THR A 779 4.79 -24.10 6.99
CA THR A 779 5.86 -24.33 7.95
C THR A 779 6.36 -23.01 8.50
N HIS A 780 7.08 -23.06 9.60
CA HIS A 780 7.85 -21.93 10.10
C HIS A 780 9.36 -22.13 10.00
N ASP A 781 10.11 -21.03 10.01
CA ASP A 781 11.57 -21.03 9.99
C ASP A 781 12.18 -19.84 10.76
N ASP A 782 13.50 -19.69 10.71
CA ASP A 782 14.25 -18.63 11.40
C ASP A 782 14.01 -17.22 10.80
N LYS A 783 13.40 -17.14 9.60
CA LYS A 783 13.06 -15.90 8.92
C LYS A 783 11.65 -15.41 9.24
N SER A 784 10.76 -16.26 9.74
CA SER A 784 9.45 -15.85 10.27
C SER A 784 9.65 -14.75 11.33
N ALA A 785 8.91 -13.65 11.24
CA ALA A 785 9.18 -12.49 12.07
C ALA A 785 7.98 -11.54 12.22
N LEU A 786 7.93 -10.87 13.36
CA LEU A 786 7.18 -9.62 13.53
C LEU A 786 8.15 -8.44 13.33
N TRP A 787 7.78 -7.50 12.48
CA TRP A 787 8.53 -6.28 12.19
C TRP A 787 7.76 -5.04 12.63
N ARG A 788 8.49 -3.99 13.00
CA ARG A 788 7.96 -2.63 13.26
C ARG A 788 8.64 -1.64 12.32
N VAL A 789 7.84 -0.92 11.54
CA VAL A 789 8.30 0.09 10.58
C VAL A 789 7.91 1.48 11.10
N THR A 790 8.92 2.29 11.38
CA THR A 790 8.81 3.60 12.03
C THR A 790 9.25 4.72 11.09
N TYR A 791 8.75 5.93 11.33
CA TYR A 791 9.17 7.14 10.63
C TYR A 791 10.10 7.98 11.51
N GLN A 792 11.19 8.49 10.91
CA GLN A 792 12.28 9.20 11.56
C GLN A 792 12.64 10.53 10.89
N GLY A 793 11.92 10.94 9.83
CA GLY A 793 12.14 12.23 9.15
C GLY A 793 11.73 13.46 9.98
N GLY A 794 11.04 13.25 11.10
CA GLY A 794 10.62 14.33 11.97
C GLY A 794 9.45 15.14 11.42
N ALA A 795 9.14 16.25 12.09
CA ALA A 795 7.94 17.02 11.81
C ALA A 795 8.03 17.82 10.48
N PRO A 796 6.89 18.18 9.87
CA PRO A 796 6.88 19.00 8.67
C PRO A 796 7.66 20.30 8.86
N THR A 797 8.43 20.70 7.85
CA THR A 797 9.38 21.81 7.93
C THR A 797 8.64 23.13 8.27
N PRO A 798 8.95 23.77 9.42
CA PRO A 798 8.11 24.79 10.06
C PRO A 798 7.89 26.06 9.23
N ALA A 799 6.77 26.76 9.38
CA ALA A 799 6.66 28.14 8.85
C ALA A 799 7.51 29.10 9.71
N ARG A 800 7.73 30.34 9.25
CA ARG A 800 8.48 31.34 10.05
C ARG A 800 7.93 31.49 11.47
N GLY A 801 6.61 31.63 11.59
CA GLY A 801 5.93 31.84 12.88
C GLY A 801 6.11 30.69 13.89
N ASP A 802 6.59 29.54 13.42
CA ASP A 802 6.84 28.35 14.24
C ASP A 802 8.32 28.22 14.65
N LEU A 803 9.21 29.08 14.12
CA LEU A 803 10.62 29.12 14.50
C LEU A 803 10.78 29.93 15.80
N ALA A 804 11.60 29.44 16.73
CA ALA A 804 11.97 30.20 17.91
C ALA A 804 12.66 31.52 17.49
N GLU A 805 12.19 32.66 18.00
CA GLU A 805 12.89 33.93 17.75
C GLU A 805 14.32 33.84 18.30
N PRO A 806 15.34 34.25 17.52
CA PRO A 806 16.67 34.39 18.08
C PRO A 806 16.62 35.40 19.24
N PRO A 807 17.38 35.18 20.33
CA PRO A 807 17.38 36.09 21.46
C PRO A 807 17.69 37.51 20.98
N ALA A 808 16.85 38.47 21.36
CA ALA A 808 17.02 39.87 21.00
C ALA A 808 18.45 40.32 21.37
N PRO A 809 19.19 40.99 20.47
CA PRO A 809 20.52 41.46 20.81
C PRO A 809 20.42 42.40 22.02
N GLU A 810 21.17 42.08 23.08
CA GLU A 810 21.31 42.96 24.24
C GLU A 810 21.66 44.35 23.73
N LYS A 811 20.83 45.34 24.06
CA LYS A 811 21.15 46.75 23.83
C LYS A 811 22.37 47.10 24.68
N GLY A 812 23.54 46.96 24.08
CA GLY A 812 24.82 47.37 24.66
C GLY A 812 24.74 48.83 25.07
N ALA A 813 25.05 49.06 26.35
CA ALA A 813 25.19 50.38 26.94
C ALA A 813 26.20 51.22 26.14
N SER A 814 25.82 52.46 25.87
CA SER A 814 26.67 53.50 25.30
C SER A 814 28.01 53.61 26.03
N ARG A 815 29.10 53.70 25.26
CA ARG A 815 30.26 54.51 25.61
C ARG A 815 30.54 55.48 24.48
#